data_AF-A0A9D1ZZ81-F1
#
_entry.id   AF-A0A9D1ZZ81-F1
#
_cell.length_a   1.000
_cell.length_b   1.000
_cell.length_c   1.000
_cell.angle_alpha   90.00
_cell.angle_beta   90.00
_cell.angle_gamma   90.00
#
_symmetry.space_group_name_H-M   'P 1'
#
loop_
_entity.id
_entity.type
_entity.pdbx_description
1 polymer ?
#
loop_
_entity_poly.entity_id
_entity_poly.type
_entity_poly.pdbx_seq_one_letter_code
_entity_poly.pdbx_strand_id
1 'polypeptide(L)'
;MMEKMQGVSKRLAAVGLGLIFLGGVFLGTLPERLAASADGTVVTDYSVEDVTVTSGGNTYTGRTDPYYNTDISASGQLTGNTTTLDTVSASETIIYTARWLYTTTHRTGVTEYTVEPDGNTYRITTISQSGNSYIPVGGFVVSLASGSALGEVGDAVTLGGTEFELASMAVESDDGDRVAVDALNATRSEPMVVYYDYQTGDKTGTNAYGTEMIAVYDESANRFIVTAFRDFGTGDDAGSDIPENGFVLSAYGEGYRGILAQDHRFSLGDQLTMVGFDYIRFGNTLTHEYDYIDPTLEDNPSGWDSATNAAFPAYRGENQMIVYRDGWSWEGSSGTGTNAYGFEVAVDADGIVVERAVNVTAIPEGGFVLSGHGTERDYLRSNVPLGATVTINESNNTFSVTTTLNSFYTNVETTLNSAIEDALTSIEQLYDVDADTINALIDSAQTALAELKTLKEEIEANTDWSDAERMSHLMEFNSLQLEVENTAYLIIAASMESSPVQGRAVWHRPTEHSLAEICASLETYKECGFNLIFVEAFYGGMSLFKSDYMPYHSDFASDSFGDYPDYLTAFAAIANEVGIEVHAWVEDFYVGLNPDAGIAADHADWLLYNDDGTIYQRNEGGAYVFLDPANEEVQDLLIDFYNELLDEVPYISGLNLDYIRYPVSSREEDTGYTLAAMTGFAETLGVTLDTSSREAAADDFSRLFNSDYTLTADENYDAWVDYRTQIITNFVERIKDEVKGTHEGLILSTAVFPSLTESINTKMQDWQTWFSNGWIDVATPMAYYTDSADVLTHVSDMILMAGNNCYYYAGLASSYSGLPAYENANQIDAALLGGSHGYVIFCSTQVLGHEDVQEVLKSGINAADAVLPHASVAEVLEAYFDCILDRAERIYIPAGGMTQEQYTALETRFEEILAMDVSTSEGINEVLLAIGELANDYRDYATGYSARRLSGTLSEVESMIDRKLSRFMIDNGEWDPETTPVRPTAGETDPDTDGTDPGETDTQTPSGGCANGCSGAVSLGTGTGVAVLVVAAAVLLAVFVRRDSKKSRKSGDRKGSDGTNSVE
;
A
#
# COMPACT_ATOMS: atom_id res chain seq x y z
N MET A 1 -24.48 34.47 18.56
CA MET A 1 -23.41 33.76 19.29
C MET A 1 -22.08 33.89 18.53
N MET A 2 -21.77 35.09 18.02
CA MET A 2 -20.58 35.45 17.23
C MET A 2 -19.84 36.65 17.86
N GLU A 3 -19.97 36.87 19.18
CA GLU A 3 -19.34 38.02 19.86
C GLU A 3 -18.69 37.67 21.21
N LYS A 4 -18.36 36.39 21.46
CA LYS A 4 -17.76 35.94 22.74
C LYS A 4 -16.68 34.85 22.63
N MET A 5 -15.79 34.92 21.63
CA MET A 5 -14.54 34.12 21.62
C MET A 5 -13.32 34.93 21.15
N GLN A 6 -13.07 36.06 21.82
CA GLN A 6 -11.71 36.62 21.90
C GLN A 6 -11.33 36.65 23.38
N GLY A 7 -10.60 35.63 23.84
CA GLY A 7 -10.02 35.72 25.18
C GLY A 7 -9.61 34.44 25.89
N VAL A 8 -9.14 33.37 25.24
CA VAL A 8 -8.30 32.34 25.91
C VAL A 8 -7.36 31.66 24.88
N SER A 9 -6.28 32.32 24.45
CA SER A 9 -5.12 31.60 23.84
C SER A 9 -3.75 32.25 24.17
N LYS A 10 -3.68 32.99 25.29
CA LYS A 10 -2.40 33.45 25.87
C LYS A 10 -2.15 32.72 27.18
N ARG A 11 -1.74 31.44 27.10
CA ARG A 11 -1.00 30.68 28.14
C ARG A 11 -0.86 29.20 27.72
N LEU A 12 0.04 28.94 26.77
CA LEU A 12 0.72 27.65 26.57
C LEU A 12 1.84 27.83 25.53
N ALA A 13 2.73 28.78 25.82
CA ALA A 13 3.99 29.00 25.09
C ALA A 13 5.08 29.27 26.12
N ALA A 14 5.40 28.26 26.96
CA ALA A 14 6.53 28.29 27.90
C ALA A 14 6.76 26.92 28.56
N VAL A 15 7.07 25.87 27.79
CA VAL A 15 7.97 24.72 28.08
C VAL A 15 8.11 24.02 26.70
N GLY A 16 9.23 23.85 26.01
CA GLY A 16 10.64 23.88 26.41
C GLY A 16 11.25 22.47 26.32
N LEU A 17 11.19 21.79 25.18
CA LEU A 17 12.11 20.69 24.82
C LEU A 17 12.42 20.79 23.32
N GLY A 18 13.71 20.89 23.00
CA GLY A 18 14.22 21.21 21.67
C GLY A 18 14.38 19.97 20.80
N LEU A 19 14.07 20.15 19.52
CA LEU A 19 14.64 19.38 18.42
C LEU A 19 15.51 20.35 17.61
N ILE A 20 16.77 19.96 17.45
CA ILE A 20 17.79 20.65 16.67
C ILE A 20 17.55 20.28 15.21
N PHE A 21 16.97 21.20 14.44
CA PHE A 21 17.02 21.15 12.98
C PHE A 21 18.33 21.78 12.53
N LEU A 22 19.26 20.95 12.08
CA LEU A 22 20.42 21.36 11.28
C LEU A 22 19.96 21.44 9.82
N GLY A 23 19.48 22.62 9.46
CA GLY A 23 19.07 23.00 8.11
C GLY A 23 18.89 24.52 8.13
N GLY A 24 20.01 25.24 8.19
CA GLY A 24 19.99 26.70 8.19
C GLY A 24 19.59 27.24 6.83
N VAL A 25 18.30 27.26 6.54
CA VAL A 25 17.75 28.12 5.48
C VAL A 25 17.80 29.55 6.03
N PHE A 26 18.67 30.36 5.46
CA PHE A 26 18.72 31.79 5.74
C PHE A 26 17.39 32.41 5.29
N LEU A 27 16.70 33.10 6.21
CA LEU A 27 15.50 33.87 5.92
C LEU A 27 15.86 35.06 5.00
N GLY A 28 15.70 34.88 3.69
CA GLY A 28 15.63 35.99 2.74
C GLY A 28 14.39 36.85 2.96
N THR A 29 14.38 38.08 2.44
CA THR A 29 13.22 38.98 2.52
C THR A 29 12.01 38.40 1.79
N LEU A 30 10.89 38.23 2.49
CA LEU A 30 9.60 37.81 1.92
C LEU A 30 9.09 38.85 0.90
N PRO A 31 8.39 38.42 -0.18
CA PRO A 31 7.80 39.32 -1.18
C PRO A 31 6.88 40.37 -0.55
N GLU A 32 6.86 41.60 -1.08
CA GLU A 32 6.02 42.68 -0.53
C GLU A 32 4.57 42.54 -1.03
N ARG A 33 3.64 42.30 -0.09
CA ARG A 33 2.20 42.18 -0.40
C ARG A 33 1.59 43.56 -0.66
N LEU A 34 1.27 43.87 -1.91
CA LEU A 34 0.83 45.21 -2.31
C LEU A 34 -0.63 45.52 -1.97
N ALA A 35 -1.51 44.52 -1.88
CA ALA A 35 -2.86 44.61 -1.28
C ALA A 35 -3.56 43.24 -1.26
N ALA A 36 -4.45 43.04 -0.29
CA ALA A 36 -5.54 42.05 -0.36
C ALA A 36 -6.87 42.81 -0.37
N SER A 37 -7.67 42.65 -1.42
CA SER A 37 -9.01 43.23 -1.48
C SER A 37 -10.08 42.25 -1.00
N ALA A 38 -11.23 42.78 -0.58
CA ALA A 38 -12.35 42.01 -0.06
C ALA A 38 -13.01 41.07 -1.09
N ASP A 39 -12.58 41.11 -2.36
CA ASP A 39 -13.07 40.29 -3.47
C ASP A 39 -12.19 39.05 -3.78
N GLY A 40 -11.19 38.75 -2.94
CA GLY A 40 -10.32 37.58 -3.12
C GLY A 40 -9.13 37.81 -4.07
N THR A 41 -8.86 39.05 -4.46
CA THR A 41 -7.68 39.43 -5.25
C THR A 41 -6.45 39.63 -4.36
N VAL A 42 -5.34 38.99 -4.73
CA VAL A 42 -4.02 39.16 -4.10
C VAL A 42 -3.00 39.59 -5.14
N VAL A 43 -2.30 40.70 -4.87
CA VAL A 43 -1.19 41.18 -5.69
C VAL A 43 0.12 41.03 -4.92
N THR A 44 1.08 40.34 -5.52
CA THR A 44 2.39 40.07 -4.92
C THR A 44 3.49 40.57 -5.85
N ASP A 45 4.34 41.46 -5.33
CA ASP A 45 5.52 41.99 -6.02
C ASP A 45 6.76 41.21 -5.55
N TYR A 46 7.49 40.65 -6.50
CA TYR A 46 8.66 39.82 -6.26
C TYR A 46 9.98 40.59 -6.47
N SER A 47 9.91 41.87 -6.81
CA SER A 47 11.09 42.73 -6.93
C SER A 47 11.68 43.06 -5.55
N VAL A 48 13.00 43.09 -5.47
CA VAL A 48 13.75 43.49 -4.28
C VAL A 48 14.41 44.83 -4.55
N GLU A 49 14.01 45.85 -3.80
CA GLU A 49 14.53 47.22 -3.90
C GLU A 49 15.87 47.39 -3.16
N ASP A 50 16.59 48.46 -3.47
CA ASP A 50 17.86 48.84 -2.83
C ASP A 50 18.99 47.80 -2.95
N VAL A 51 18.99 47.01 -4.03
CA VAL A 51 20.08 46.09 -4.38
C VAL A 51 21.24 46.85 -4.99
N THR A 52 22.45 46.63 -4.48
CA THR A 52 23.68 47.26 -4.97
C THR A 52 24.60 46.26 -5.64
N VAL A 53 25.15 46.64 -6.79
CA VAL A 53 26.16 45.86 -7.51
C VAL A 53 27.43 46.67 -7.66
N THR A 54 28.56 46.11 -7.24
CA THR A 54 29.87 46.75 -7.30
C THR A 54 30.87 45.93 -8.11
N SER A 55 31.54 46.55 -9.08
CA SER A 55 32.64 45.96 -9.84
C SER A 55 33.58 47.06 -10.34
N GLY A 56 34.88 46.79 -10.48
CA GLY A 56 35.85 47.76 -11.04
C GLY A 56 35.92 49.13 -10.33
N GLY A 57 35.41 49.24 -9.09
CA GLY A 57 35.27 50.51 -8.35
C GLY A 57 34.02 51.34 -8.68
N ASN A 58 33.12 50.83 -9.53
CA ASN A 58 31.80 51.42 -9.81
C ASN A 58 30.73 50.69 -9.00
N THR A 59 29.79 51.44 -8.43
CA THR A 59 28.64 50.90 -7.68
C THR A 59 27.35 51.46 -8.25
N TYR A 60 26.39 50.59 -8.51
CA TYR A 60 25.04 50.95 -8.94
C TYR A 60 24.03 50.36 -7.97
N THR A 61 22.94 51.10 -7.74
CA THR A 61 21.81 50.67 -6.89
C THR A 61 20.56 50.61 -7.76
N GLY A 62 19.78 49.55 -7.62
CA GLY A 62 18.56 49.31 -8.38
C GLY A 62 17.67 48.26 -7.70
N ARG A 63 16.82 47.62 -8.50
CA ARG A 63 15.92 46.56 -8.04
C ARG A 63 16.00 45.31 -8.89
N THR A 64 15.54 44.18 -8.36
CA THR A 64 15.46 42.91 -9.09
C THR A 64 14.15 42.76 -9.86
N ASP A 65 14.17 41.93 -10.91
CA ASP A 65 13.00 41.27 -11.53
C ASP A 65 11.66 42.02 -11.44
N PRO A 66 11.49 43.10 -12.22
CA PRO A 66 10.41 44.07 -12.00
C PRO A 66 9.08 43.58 -12.60
N TYR A 67 8.40 42.69 -11.89
CA TYR A 67 7.06 42.18 -12.20
C TYR A 67 6.25 41.91 -10.94
N TYR A 68 4.93 41.86 -11.09
CA TYR A 68 4.02 41.41 -10.04
C TYR A 68 2.99 40.42 -10.60
N ASN A 69 2.57 39.49 -9.75
CA ASN A 69 1.51 38.55 -10.04
C ASN A 69 0.23 38.97 -9.35
N THR A 70 -0.91 38.66 -9.98
CA THR A 70 -2.24 38.87 -9.43
C THR A 70 -3.02 37.56 -9.49
N ASP A 71 -3.45 37.08 -8.33
CA ASP A 71 -4.36 35.94 -8.20
C ASP A 71 -5.74 36.43 -7.79
N ILE A 72 -6.78 35.89 -8.42
CA ILE A 72 -8.18 36.17 -8.10
C ILE A 72 -8.84 34.84 -7.75
N SER A 73 -9.19 34.66 -6.48
CA SER A 73 -9.83 33.44 -6.00
C SER A 73 -11.26 33.68 -5.54
N ALA A 74 -12.16 32.73 -5.85
CA ALA A 74 -13.53 32.72 -5.37
C ALA A 74 -14.01 31.29 -5.15
N SER A 75 -14.75 31.06 -4.05
CA SER A 75 -15.34 29.76 -3.72
C SER A 75 -14.37 28.57 -3.71
N GLY A 76 -13.13 28.78 -3.23
CA GLY A 76 -12.11 27.73 -3.18
C GLY A 76 -11.46 27.40 -4.53
N GLN A 77 -11.66 28.24 -5.55
CA GLN A 77 -11.09 28.08 -6.90
C GLN A 77 -10.32 29.34 -7.32
N LEU A 78 -9.35 29.18 -8.22
CA LEU A 78 -8.65 30.31 -8.86
C LEU A 78 -9.46 30.74 -10.09
N THR A 79 -10.15 31.87 -10.00
CA THR A 79 -11.02 32.41 -11.07
C THR A 79 -10.28 33.31 -12.07
N GLY A 80 -9.05 33.67 -11.75
CA GLY A 80 -8.17 34.39 -12.65
C GLY A 80 -6.77 34.49 -12.07
N ASN A 81 -5.77 34.45 -12.94
CA ASN A 81 -4.39 34.77 -12.60
C ASN A 81 -3.81 35.61 -13.74
N THR A 82 -2.95 36.57 -13.41
CA THR A 82 -2.25 37.38 -14.41
C THR A 82 -0.86 37.75 -13.91
N THR A 83 0.08 37.89 -14.83
CA THR A 83 1.42 38.39 -14.55
C THR A 83 1.60 39.70 -15.31
N THR A 84 2.01 40.74 -14.59
CA THR A 84 2.23 42.07 -15.17
C THR A 84 3.69 42.48 -15.01
N LEU A 85 4.32 42.85 -16.13
CA LEU A 85 5.67 43.40 -16.13
C LEU A 85 5.60 44.90 -15.84
N ASP A 86 6.47 45.37 -14.94
CA ASP A 86 6.57 46.80 -14.69
C ASP A 86 7.12 47.56 -15.89
N THR A 87 6.68 48.80 -16.06
CA THR A 87 7.26 49.70 -17.06
C THR A 87 8.59 50.24 -16.55
N VAL A 88 9.70 49.73 -17.10
CA VAL A 88 11.07 50.14 -16.74
C VAL A 88 11.66 51.07 -17.80
N SER A 89 12.18 52.23 -17.39
CA SER A 89 12.89 53.15 -18.30
C SER A 89 14.33 52.70 -18.56
N ALA A 90 14.93 53.07 -19.70
CA ALA A 90 16.33 52.74 -20.02
C ALA A 90 17.36 53.36 -19.04
N SER A 91 16.95 54.35 -18.22
CA SER A 91 17.81 54.96 -17.19
C SER A 91 17.87 54.18 -15.88
N GLU A 92 16.92 53.26 -15.64
CA GLU A 92 16.87 52.47 -14.41
C GLU A 92 17.89 51.33 -14.43
N THR A 93 18.52 51.10 -13.28
CA THR A 93 19.37 49.94 -13.02
C THR A 93 18.47 48.78 -12.61
N ILE A 94 18.46 47.71 -13.40
CA ILE A 94 17.75 46.48 -13.07
C ILE A 94 18.75 45.33 -12.96
N ILE A 95 18.56 44.48 -11.96
CA ILE A 95 19.29 43.23 -11.78
C ILE A 95 18.34 42.10 -12.14
N TYR A 96 18.51 41.48 -13.30
CA TYR A 96 17.70 40.33 -13.70
C TYR A 96 18.31 39.06 -13.13
N THR A 97 17.51 38.26 -12.42
CA THR A 97 17.90 36.98 -11.84
C THR A 97 17.11 35.84 -12.49
N ALA A 98 17.41 34.59 -12.12
CA ALA A 98 16.64 33.45 -12.60
C ALA A 98 15.17 33.42 -12.14
N ARG A 99 14.75 34.30 -11.22
CA ARG A 99 13.33 34.52 -10.87
C ARG A 99 12.59 35.43 -11.86
N TRP A 100 13.29 36.02 -12.82
CA TRP A 100 12.66 36.64 -13.98
C TRP A 100 11.96 35.58 -14.83
N LEU A 101 10.77 35.92 -15.32
CA LEU A 101 9.85 35.01 -16.01
C LEU A 101 10.34 34.54 -17.37
N TYR A 102 11.36 35.21 -17.92
CA TYR A 102 11.93 34.90 -19.22
C TYR A 102 13.41 34.56 -19.09
N THR A 103 13.93 33.76 -20.00
CA THR A 103 15.36 33.42 -20.04
C THR A 103 16.25 34.61 -20.40
N THR A 104 15.67 35.69 -20.98
CA THR A 104 16.38 36.92 -21.35
C THR A 104 15.69 38.20 -20.85
N THR A 105 16.43 39.31 -20.82
CA THR A 105 16.02 40.56 -20.15
C THR A 105 14.99 41.43 -20.88
N HIS A 106 14.85 41.29 -22.20
CA HIS A 106 13.88 42.01 -23.05
C HIS A 106 13.88 43.56 -22.92
N ARG A 107 15.04 44.19 -22.64
CA ARG A 107 15.20 45.65 -22.57
C ARG A 107 15.74 46.25 -23.87
N THR A 108 15.60 47.56 -24.03
CA THR A 108 16.17 48.30 -25.18
C THR A 108 16.92 49.53 -24.70
N GLY A 109 17.99 49.91 -25.42
CA GLY A 109 18.77 51.12 -25.09
C GLY A 109 19.64 51.00 -23.84
N VAL A 110 20.05 49.78 -23.48
CA VAL A 110 20.82 49.45 -22.28
C VAL A 110 22.19 48.85 -22.62
N THR A 111 23.08 48.79 -21.63
CA THR A 111 24.30 47.98 -21.63
C THR A 111 24.18 46.96 -20.51
N GLU A 112 24.31 45.70 -20.87
CA GLU A 112 24.05 44.57 -19.99
C GLU A 112 25.34 43.82 -19.67
N TYR A 113 25.53 43.54 -18.39
CA TYR A 113 26.67 42.80 -17.87
C TYR A 113 26.15 41.47 -17.35
N THR A 114 26.41 40.39 -18.08
CA THR A 114 26.12 39.04 -17.62
C THR A 114 27.17 38.65 -16.59
N VAL A 115 26.69 38.21 -15.43
CA VAL A 115 27.51 37.88 -14.27
C VAL A 115 27.22 36.44 -13.87
N GLU A 116 28.26 35.60 -13.88
CA GLU A 116 28.16 34.18 -13.55
C GLU A 116 28.92 33.86 -12.25
N PRO A 117 28.57 32.74 -11.57
CA PRO A 117 29.32 32.23 -10.42
C PRO A 117 30.78 31.88 -10.76
N ASP A 118 31.69 32.20 -9.85
CA ASP A 118 33.09 31.76 -9.85
C ASP A 118 33.48 31.33 -8.42
N GLY A 119 33.25 30.06 -8.11
CA GLY A 119 33.33 29.53 -6.74
C GLY A 119 32.35 30.25 -5.81
N ASN A 120 32.85 30.82 -4.71
CA ASN A 120 32.04 31.60 -3.76
C ASN A 120 31.94 33.10 -4.14
N THR A 121 32.25 33.45 -5.38
CA THR A 121 32.24 34.84 -5.88
C THR A 121 31.53 34.93 -7.23
N TYR A 122 31.45 36.14 -7.80
CA TYR A 122 30.81 36.39 -9.09
C TYR A 122 31.74 37.15 -10.03
N ARG A 123 31.64 36.91 -11.34
CA ARG A 123 32.42 37.64 -12.36
C ARG A 123 31.61 38.03 -13.58
N ILE A 124 31.99 39.15 -14.19
CA ILE A 124 31.45 39.56 -15.49
C ILE A 124 31.98 38.62 -16.57
N THR A 125 31.09 37.89 -17.25
CA THR A 125 31.45 36.98 -18.34
C THR A 125 31.20 37.61 -19.71
N THR A 126 30.11 38.38 -19.83
CA THR A 126 29.71 39.00 -21.10
C THR A 126 29.25 40.43 -20.89
N ILE A 127 29.57 41.31 -21.85
CA ILE A 127 29.05 42.68 -21.93
C ILE A 127 28.31 42.83 -23.26
N SER A 128 27.02 43.10 -23.21
CA SER A 128 26.15 43.21 -24.39
C SER A 128 25.49 44.60 -24.49
N GLN A 129 25.19 45.02 -25.71
CA GLN A 129 24.37 46.21 -26.01
C GLN A 129 23.01 45.83 -26.62
N SER A 130 22.66 44.54 -26.65
CA SER A 130 21.40 44.06 -27.24
C SER A 130 20.19 44.38 -26.37
N GLY A 131 20.36 44.42 -25.04
CA GLY A 131 19.24 44.45 -24.11
C GLY A 131 18.45 43.13 -24.07
N ASN A 132 19.09 42.03 -24.43
CA ASN A 132 18.46 40.71 -24.53
C ASN A 132 19.44 39.61 -24.09
N SER A 133 20.27 39.90 -23.09
CA SER A 133 21.22 38.91 -22.57
C SER A 133 20.48 37.76 -21.88
N TYR A 134 20.99 36.54 -22.06
CA TYR A 134 20.57 35.39 -21.25
C TYR A 134 20.93 35.63 -19.79
N ILE A 135 20.00 35.27 -18.91
CA ILE A 135 20.14 35.43 -17.46
C ILE A 135 20.59 34.09 -16.89
N PRO A 136 21.85 33.95 -16.45
CA PRO A 136 22.39 32.68 -15.98
C PRO A 136 21.73 32.25 -14.65
N VAL A 137 21.35 30.98 -14.56
CA VAL A 137 20.90 30.37 -13.30
C VAL A 137 22.06 30.32 -12.31
N GLY A 138 21.81 30.68 -11.05
CA GLY A 138 22.84 30.94 -10.03
C GLY A 138 23.61 32.26 -10.20
N GLY A 139 23.41 32.98 -11.32
CA GLY A 139 24.00 34.29 -11.61
C GLY A 139 22.94 35.36 -11.89
N PHE A 140 23.33 36.45 -12.55
CA PHE A 140 22.42 37.55 -12.85
C PHE A 140 22.91 38.43 -14.02
N VAL A 141 22.02 39.26 -14.57
CA VAL A 141 22.36 40.30 -15.55
C VAL A 141 22.14 41.68 -14.94
N VAL A 142 23.18 42.51 -14.92
CA VAL A 142 23.06 43.92 -14.55
C VAL A 142 22.77 44.74 -15.80
N SER A 143 21.58 45.31 -15.86
CA SER A 143 21.10 46.07 -17.02
C SER A 143 21.10 47.57 -16.71
N LEU A 144 22.03 48.30 -17.33
CA LEU A 144 22.30 49.72 -17.08
C LEU A 144 21.99 50.58 -18.31
N ALA A 145 21.83 51.90 -18.11
CA ALA A 145 21.67 52.84 -19.21
C ALA A 145 22.85 52.76 -20.20
N SER A 146 22.58 52.83 -21.51
CA SER A 146 23.61 52.76 -22.54
C SER A 146 24.75 53.77 -22.30
N GLY A 147 25.99 53.28 -22.32
CA GLY A 147 27.19 54.08 -22.05
C GLY A 147 27.62 54.14 -20.58
N SER A 148 26.85 53.52 -19.67
CA SER A 148 27.31 53.26 -18.29
C SER A 148 28.41 52.20 -18.30
N ALA A 149 29.33 52.28 -17.34
CA ALA A 149 30.42 51.31 -17.17
C ALA A 149 30.33 50.67 -15.77
N LEU A 150 30.08 49.36 -15.72
CA LEU A 150 30.15 48.57 -14.49
C LEU A 150 31.59 48.07 -14.26
N GLY A 151 32.13 47.31 -15.21
CA GLY A 151 33.49 46.75 -15.18
C GLY A 151 33.88 46.15 -16.53
N GLU A 152 34.99 45.42 -16.57
CA GLU A 152 35.47 44.66 -17.74
C GLU A 152 35.19 43.15 -17.56
N VAL A 153 35.17 42.40 -18.66
CA VAL A 153 35.04 40.92 -18.61
C VAL A 153 36.18 40.33 -17.77
N GLY A 154 35.83 39.49 -16.80
CA GLY A 154 36.74 38.89 -15.82
C GLY A 154 36.79 39.62 -14.48
N ASP A 155 36.25 40.84 -14.38
CA ASP A 155 36.19 41.56 -13.11
C ASP A 155 35.27 40.87 -12.12
N ALA A 156 35.70 40.83 -10.85
CA ALA A 156 34.88 40.35 -9.75
C ALA A 156 33.71 41.32 -9.49
N VAL A 157 32.57 40.75 -9.13
CA VAL A 157 31.33 41.46 -8.81
C VAL A 157 30.93 41.14 -7.38
N THR A 158 30.49 42.15 -6.64
CA THR A 158 29.97 41.99 -5.28
C THR A 158 28.55 42.55 -5.20
N LEU A 159 27.63 41.73 -4.69
CA LEU A 159 26.28 42.14 -4.32
C LEU A 159 26.29 42.71 -2.90
N GLY A 160 25.42 43.69 -2.65
CA GLY A 160 25.16 44.26 -1.32
C GLY A 160 23.84 45.02 -1.32
N GLY A 161 23.52 45.73 -0.23
CA GLY A 161 22.21 46.38 -0.09
C GLY A 161 21.20 45.41 0.51
N THR A 162 19.97 45.37 0.01
CA THR A 162 18.96 44.39 0.43
C THR A 162 19.36 42.99 -0.05
N GLU A 163 19.34 42.02 0.85
CA GLU A 163 19.69 40.63 0.53
C GLU A 163 18.52 39.93 -0.18
N PHE A 164 18.85 39.11 -1.18
CA PHE A 164 17.92 38.27 -1.91
C PHE A 164 18.63 36.97 -2.32
N GLU A 165 17.85 35.94 -2.63
CA GLU A 165 18.36 34.65 -3.05
C GLU A 165 18.43 34.54 -4.58
N LEU A 166 19.57 34.03 -5.08
CA LEU A 166 19.72 33.68 -6.48
C LEU A 166 19.29 32.23 -6.66
N ALA A 167 18.23 32.01 -7.42
CA ALA A 167 17.79 30.65 -7.74
C ALA A 167 18.90 29.89 -8.46
N SER A 168 19.28 28.74 -7.90
CA SER A 168 20.29 27.84 -8.45
C SER A 168 19.70 26.80 -9.39
N MET A 169 18.37 26.74 -9.51
CA MET A 169 17.64 25.76 -10.31
C MET A 169 16.48 26.44 -11.04
N ALA A 170 16.23 26.04 -12.29
CA ALA A 170 15.07 26.49 -13.05
C ALA A 170 14.66 25.46 -14.12
N VAL A 171 13.41 25.56 -14.56
CA VAL A 171 12.91 24.91 -15.76
C VAL A 171 12.58 25.98 -16.79
N GLU A 172 13.09 25.79 -18.01
CA GLU A 172 13.01 26.74 -19.13
C GLU A 172 12.31 26.10 -20.33
N SER A 173 11.49 26.87 -21.06
CA SER A 173 10.94 26.43 -22.35
C SER A 173 11.80 26.92 -23.53
N ASP A 174 11.70 26.23 -24.66
CA ASP A 174 12.31 26.66 -25.92
C ASP A 174 11.79 28.04 -26.41
N ASP A 175 10.59 28.45 -25.98
CA ASP A 175 10.01 29.78 -26.25
C ASP A 175 10.59 30.89 -25.35
N GLY A 176 11.42 30.51 -24.37
CA GLY A 176 12.14 31.42 -23.49
C GLY A 176 11.38 31.81 -22.23
N ASP A 177 10.31 31.10 -21.88
CA ASP A 177 9.67 31.19 -20.56
C ASP A 177 10.48 30.39 -19.52
N ARG A 178 10.38 30.79 -18.26
CA ARG A 178 11.12 30.18 -17.16
C ARG A 178 10.30 30.16 -15.87
N VAL A 179 10.49 29.10 -15.09
CA VAL A 179 10.12 29.03 -13.67
C VAL A 179 11.33 28.60 -12.84
N ALA A 180 11.70 29.40 -11.84
CA ALA A 180 12.72 29.03 -10.86
C ALA A 180 12.18 27.92 -9.94
N VAL A 181 13.04 26.96 -9.60
CA VAL A 181 12.71 25.85 -8.69
C VAL A 181 13.37 26.11 -7.35
N ASP A 182 12.56 26.13 -6.29
CA ASP A 182 13.03 26.46 -4.94
C ASP A 182 13.45 25.23 -4.15
N ALA A 183 12.81 24.08 -4.41
CA ALA A 183 13.13 22.82 -3.73
C ALA A 183 12.85 21.61 -4.61
N LEU A 184 13.49 20.50 -4.25
CA LEU A 184 13.34 19.22 -4.90
C LEU A 184 12.76 18.20 -3.92
N ASN A 185 11.70 17.47 -4.32
CA ASN A 185 11.00 16.43 -3.57
C ASN A 185 10.71 16.81 -2.10
N ALA A 186 10.30 18.06 -1.87
CA ALA A 186 10.11 18.62 -0.53
C ALA A 186 8.65 18.95 -0.24
N THR A 187 8.29 19.15 1.02
CA THR A 187 6.94 19.63 1.38
C THR A 187 6.77 21.11 1.02
N ARG A 188 5.65 21.47 0.37
CA ARG A 188 5.29 22.87 0.08
C ARG A 188 4.92 23.60 1.38
N SER A 189 5.51 24.77 1.64
CA SER A 189 5.28 25.48 2.92
C SER A 189 5.14 27.01 2.82
N GLU A 190 5.74 27.65 1.81
CA GLU A 190 5.67 29.09 1.53
C GLU A 190 5.49 29.34 0.01
N PRO A 191 5.39 30.59 -0.50
CA PRO A 191 5.40 30.83 -1.94
C PRO A 191 6.64 30.22 -2.60
N MET A 192 6.46 29.10 -3.30
CA MET A 192 7.54 28.32 -3.86
C MET A 192 7.07 27.43 -5.01
N VAL A 193 8.01 27.01 -5.84
CA VAL A 193 7.86 25.92 -6.80
C VAL A 193 8.73 24.76 -6.36
N VAL A 194 8.10 23.61 -6.19
CA VAL A 194 8.77 22.34 -5.88
C VAL A 194 8.75 21.46 -7.11
N TYR A 195 9.89 20.83 -7.40
CA TYR A 195 10.01 19.78 -8.40
C TYR A 195 9.87 18.41 -7.74
N TYR A 196 9.06 17.53 -8.30
CA TYR A 196 8.87 16.14 -7.87
C TYR A 196 9.22 15.18 -9.01
N ASP A 197 10.07 14.19 -8.72
CA ASP A 197 10.36 13.05 -9.60
C ASP A 197 10.04 11.72 -8.92
N TYR A 198 10.32 10.62 -9.60
CA TYR A 198 10.11 9.24 -9.16
C TYR A 198 10.68 8.92 -7.76
N GLN A 199 11.67 9.68 -7.26
CA GLN A 199 12.20 9.47 -5.90
C GLN A 199 11.24 9.96 -4.80
N THR A 200 10.17 10.67 -5.17
CA THR A 200 9.10 11.09 -4.25
C THR A 200 8.12 9.94 -3.97
N GLY A 201 7.94 9.03 -4.93
CA GLY A 201 6.85 8.05 -5.01
C GLY A 201 5.96 8.30 -6.23
N ASP A 202 4.83 7.60 -6.31
CA ASP A 202 3.94 7.63 -7.48
C ASP A 202 3.16 8.95 -7.61
N LYS A 203 3.01 9.70 -6.52
CA LYS A 203 2.28 10.98 -6.49
C LYS A 203 3.04 12.06 -5.73
N THR A 204 2.73 13.32 -6.01
CA THR A 204 3.40 14.46 -5.36
C THR A 204 3.08 14.63 -3.87
N GLY A 205 2.00 14.02 -3.36
CA GLY A 205 1.57 14.16 -1.97
C GLY A 205 1.11 15.59 -1.64
N THR A 206 0.62 16.33 -2.63
CA THR A 206 0.25 17.74 -2.45
C THR A 206 -1.26 18.00 -2.49
N ASN A 207 -1.71 18.84 -1.57
CA ASN A 207 -3.12 19.27 -1.49
C ASN A 207 -3.59 20.08 -2.71
N ALA A 208 -4.92 20.19 -2.84
CA ALA A 208 -5.57 20.87 -3.95
C ALA A 208 -5.35 22.40 -3.99
N TYR A 209 -4.63 23.02 -3.05
CA TYR A 209 -4.48 24.49 -2.98
C TYR A 209 -3.26 25.04 -3.74
N GLY A 210 -2.72 24.28 -4.69
CA GLY A 210 -1.67 24.71 -5.63
C GLY A 210 -2.02 24.32 -7.07
N THR A 211 -1.17 24.71 -8.01
CA THR A 211 -1.24 24.24 -9.42
C THR A 211 -0.04 23.38 -9.73
N GLU A 212 -0.23 22.35 -10.55
CA GLU A 212 0.85 21.44 -10.95
C GLU A 212 0.97 21.35 -12.48
N MET A 213 2.20 21.19 -12.97
CA MET A 213 2.52 20.93 -14.37
C MET A 213 3.27 19.61 -14.46
N ILE A 214 2.80 18.70 -15.30
CA ILE A 214 3.38 17.39 -15.51
C ILE A 214 4.12 17.39 -16.85
N ALA A 215 5.36 16.92 -16.84
CA ALA A 215 6.18 16.78 -18.03
C ALA A 215 6.79 15.38 -18.13
N VAL A 216 6.86 14.84 -19.35
CA VAL A 216 7.41 13.50 -19.65
C VAL A 216 8.56 13.64 -20.63
N TYR A 217 9.62 12.87 -20.43
CA TYR A 217 10.76 12.83 -21.34
C TYR A 217 10.37 12.16 -22.66
N ASP A 218 10.59 12.86 -23.78
CA ASP A 218 10.43 12.35 -25.13
C ASP A 218 11.83 12.05 -25.71
N GLU A 219 12.11 10.76 -25.89
CA GLU A 219 13.40 10.28 -26.42
C GLU A 219 13.68 10.78 -27.84
N SER A 220 12.63 11.00 -28.65
CA SER A 220 12.77 11.44 -30.04
C SER A 220 13.12 12.92 -30.15
N ALA A 221 12.61 13.74 -29.22
CA ALA A 221 12.91 15.15 -29.08
C ALA A 221 14.17 15.40 -28.25
N ASN A 222 14.59 14.42 -27.43
CA ASN A 222 15.64 14.57 -26.41
C ASN A 222 15.33 15.78 -25.50
N ARG A 223 14.08 15.82 -25.02
CA ARG A 223 13.48 16.93 -24.25
C ARG A 223 12.36 16.42 -23.36
N PHE A 224 12.10 17.12 -22.27
CA PHE A 224 10.85 16.96 -21.53
C PHE A 224 9.74 17.72 -22.23
N ILE A 225 8.56 17.12 -22.33
CA ILE A 225 7.38 17.68 -22.96
C ILE A 225 6.28 17.83 -21.92
N VAL A 226 5.64 18.99 -21.85
CA VAL A 226 4.48 19.20 -20.98
C VAL A 226 3.29 18.37 -21.48
N THR A 227 2.78 17.46 -20.65
CA THR A 227 1.71 16.51 -21.02
C THR A 227 0.40 16.77 -20.30
N ALA A 228 0.43 17.36 -19.11
CA ALA A 228 -0.77 17.62 -18.33
C ALA A 228 -0.57 18.76 -17.31
N PHE A 229 -1.69 19.23 -16.77
CA PHE A 229 -1.76 20.20 -15.69
C PHE A 229 -2.78 19.76 -14.66
N ARG A 230 -2.56 20.14 -13.40
CA ARG A 230 -3.56 20.08 -12.33
C ARG A 230 -3.90 21.50 -11.90
N ASP A 231 -5.17 21.84 -12.03
CA ASP A 231 -5.68 23.16 -11.67
C ASP A 231 -5.88 23.32 -10.17
N PHE A 232 -5.84 24.58 -9.72
CA PHE A 232 -6.12 24.94 -8.34
C PHE A 232 -7.53 24.49 -7.93
N GLY A 233 -7.63 23.80 -6.79
CA GLY A 233 -8.88 23.32 -6.21
C GLY A 233 -9.41 22.03 -6.85
N THR A 234 -8.57 21.32 -7.62
CA THR A 234 -8.91 20.03 -8.23
C THR A 234 -8.14 18.88 -7.58
N GLY A 235 -8.71 17.67 -7.59
CA GLY A 235 -8.11 16.48 -6.96
C GLY A 235 -8.21 16.47 -5.43
N ASP A 236 -7.51 15.52 -4.81
CA ASP A 236 -7.46 15.31 -3.36
C ASP A 236 -6.07 15.66 -2.78
N ASP A 237 -5.79 15.22 -1.55
CA ASP A 237 -4.51 15.49 -0.89
C ASP A 237 -3.38 14.54 -1.34
N ALA A 238 -3.63 13.64 -2.29
CA ALA A 238 -2.62 12.69 -2.78
C ALA A 238 -1.67 13.31 -3.81
N GLY A 239 -2.06 14.36 -4.53
CA GLY A 239 -1.19 14.95 -5.57
C GLY A 239 -1.50 14.51 -7.00
N SER A 240 -0.78 15.07 -7.98
CA SER A 240 -0.68 14.52 -9.33
C SER A 240 0.19 13.27 -9.37
N ASP A 241 -0.11 12.36 -10.30
CA ASP A 241 0.77 11.23 -10.64
C ASP A 241 2.10 11.73 -11.21
N ILE A 242 3.18 11.12 -10.77
CA ILE A 242 4.54 11.39 -11.22
C ILE A 242 4.90 10.31 -12.27
N PRO A 243 5.12 10.69 -13.54
CA PRO A 243 5.49 9.72 -14.57
C PRO A 243 6.89 9.13 -14.31
N GLU A 244 7.11 7.85 -14.63
CA GLU A 244 8.41 7.16 -14.42
C GLU A 244 9.61 7.90 -15.06
N ASN A 245 9.42 8.39 -16.27
CA ASN A 245 10.38 9.20 -17.03
C ASN A 245 9.94 10.67 -17.12
N GLY A 246 9.32 11.18 -16.06
CA GLY A 246 8.80 12.54 -16.01
C GLY A 246 8.90 13.18 -14.64
N PHE A 247 8.44 14.42 -14.57
CA PHE A 247 8.41 15.17 -13.33
C PHE A 247 7.16 16.01 -13.23
N VAL A 248 6.87 16.43 -12.01
CA VAL A 248 5.81 17.39 -11.68
C VAL A 248 6.43 18.63 -11.07
N LEU A 249 6.16 19.80 -11.65
CA LEU A 249 6.36 21.07 -10.94
C LEU A 249 5.09 21.41 -10.19
N SER A 250 5.21 21.82 -8.94
CA SER A 250 4.08 22.15 -8.07
C SER A 250 4.28 23.53 -7.48
N ALA A 251 3.39 24.47 -7.78
CA ALA A 251 3.44 25.84 -7.31
C ALA A 251 2.42 26.08 -6.20
N TYR A 252 2.88 26.68 -5.10
CA TYR A 252 2.06 27.00 -3.94
C TYR A 252 2.34 28.42 -3.43
N GLY A 253 1.39 29.00 -2.69
CA GLY A 253 1.49 30.34 -2.07
C GLY A 253 0.67 31.42 -2.77
N GLU A 254 0.16 32.40 -2.00
CA GLU A 254 -0.63 33.52 -2.54
C GLU A 254 0.21 34.42 -3.45
N GLY A 255 -0.25 34.66 -4.68
CA GLY A 255 0.48 35.41 -5.71
C GLY A 255 1.43 34.55 -6.56
N TYR A 256 1.52 33.24 -6.28
CA TYR A 256 2.39 32.31 -7.02
C TYR A 256 1.66 31.03 -7.47
N ARG A 257 0.52 30.72 -6.84
CA ARG A 257 -0.33 29.56 -7.13
C ARG A 257 -0.94 29.53 -8.54
N GLY A 258 -0.90 30.61 -9.31
CA GLY A 258 -1.35 30.62 -10.71
C GLY A 258 -0.23 30.40 -11.73
N ILE A 259 1.05 30.33 -11.31
CA ILE A 259 2.18 30.35 -12.23
C ILE A 259 2.25 29.10 -13.13
N LEU A 260 1.75 27.97 -12.65
CA LEU A 260 1.67 26.70 -13.40
C LEU A 260 0.25 26.40 -13.88
N ALA A 261 -0.66 27.37 -13.92
CA ALA A 261 -1.93 27.18 -14.62
C ALA A 261 -1.67 27.01 -16.12
N GLN A 262 -2.44 26.13 -16.77
CA GLN A 262 -2.30 25.86 -18.20
C GLN A 262 -2.38 27.17 -19.01
N ASP A 263 -1.48 27.31 -20.00
CA ASP A 263 -1.37 28.45 -20.91
C ASP A 263 -1.00 29.79 -20.24
N HIS A 264 -0.61 29.76 -18.95
CA HIS A 264 -0.12 30.96 -18.27
C HIS A 264 1.39 31.15 -18.41
N ARG A 265 2.20 30.17 -17.98
CA ARG A 265 3.66 30.15 -18.25
C ARG A 265 4.07 29.08 -19.24
N PHE A 266 3.43 27.91 -19.15
CA PHE A 266 3.67 26.78 -20.02
C PHE A 266 2.35 26.30 -20.62
N SER A 267 2.43 25.70 -21.80
CA SER A 267 1.33 25.11 -22.55
C SER A 267 1.58 23.62 -22.80
N LEU A 268 0.52 22.87 -23.09
CA LEU A 268 0.64 21.48 -23.51
C LEU A 268 1.52 21.37 -24.77
N GLY A 269 2.52 20.49 -24.73
CA GLY A 269 3.48 20.28 -25.83
C GLY A 269 4.73 21.16 -25.77
N ASP A 270 4.86 22.06 -24.79
CA ASP A 270 6.09 22.85 -24.60
C ASP A 270 7.28 21.94 -24.31
N GLN A 271 8.42 22.25 -24.93
CA GLN A 271 9.68 21.54 -24.72
C GLN A 271 10.50 22.22 -23.65
N LEU A 272 10.92 21.45 -22.65
CA LEU A 272 11.54 21.95 -21.44
C LEU A 272 13.00 21.53 -21.30
N THR A 273 13.79 22.43 -20.71
CA THR A 273 15.17 22.21 -20.29
C THR A 273 15.30 22.48 -18.80
N MET A 274 15.90 21.55 -18.07
CA MET A 274 16.28 21.75 -16.67
C MET A 274 17.64 22.42 -16.61
N VAL A 275 17.78 23.43 -15.78
CA VAL A 275 19.01 24.22 -15.66
C VAL A 275 19.41 24.31 -14.20
N GLY A 276 20.64 23.92 -13.90
CA GLY A 276 21.22 23.96 -12.56
C GLY A 276 21.00 22.69 -11.72
N PHE A 277 20.33 21.66 -12.26
CA PHE A 277 20.17 20.35 -11.64
C PHE A 277 19.90 19.26 -12.71
N ASP A 278 20.20 18.01 -12.35
CA ASP A 278 19.95 16.83 -13.19
C ASP A 278 18.59 16.18 -12.83
N TYR A 279 17.92 15.54 -13.82
CA TYR A 279 16.72 14.72 -13.60
C TYR A 279 17.05 13.59 -12.62
N ILE A 280 18.07 12.81 -12.97
CA ILE A 280 18.59 11.76 -12.11
C ILE A 280 19.73 12.34 -11.29
N ARG A 281 19.45 12.50 -10.01
CA ARG A 281 20.37 13.13 -9.06
C ARG A 281 21.37 12.10 -8.57
N PHE A 282 22.52 12.03 -9.22
CA PHE A 282 23.67 11.31 -8.70
C PHE A 282 24.45 12.20 -7.74
N GLY A 283 24.91 11.64 -6.64
CA GLY A 283 25.81 12.33 -5.73
C GLY A 283 25.12 13.08 -4.59
N ASN A 284 23.83 12.86 -4.33
CA ASN A 284 23.19 13.41 -3.13
C ASN A 284 23.87 12.83 -1.89
N THR A 285 24.53 13.70 -1.12
CA THR A 285 25.20 13.31 0.11
C THR A 285 24.31 13.60 1.31
N LEU A 286 23.82 12.55 1.97
CA LEU A 286 23.18 12.66 3.28
C LEU A 286 24.24 12.52 4.36
N THR A 287 24.28 13.44 5.32
CA THR A 287 25.17 13.36 6.49
C THR A 287 24.36 13.02 7.72
N HIS A 288 24.82 12.03 8.49
CA HIS A 288 24.18 11.60 9.73
C HIS A 288 25.22 11.34 10.82
N GLU A 289 24.79 11.44 12.08
CA GLU A 289 25.65 11.22 13.24
C GLU A 289 25.77 9.72 13.57
N TYR A 290 26.87 9.33 14.21
CA TYR A 290 27.00 8.04 14.87
C TYR A 290 27.47 8.24 16.31
N ASP A 291 27.09 7.34 17.21
CA ASP A 291 27.39 7.46 18.63
C ASP A 291 28.83 7.07 18.95
N TYR A 292 29.27 5.90 18.47
CA TYR A 292 30.58 5.32 18.81
C TYR A 292 31.18 4.53 17.65
N ILE A 293 32.51 4.44 17.64
CA ILE A 293 33.28 3.47 16.84
C ILE A 293 33.87 2.42 17.78
N ASP A 294 33.69 1.14 17.45
CA ASP A 294 34.25 -0.01 18.19
C ASP A 294 34.06 0.11 19.73
N PRO A 295 32.83 0.34 20.22
CA PRO A 295 32.59 0.74 21.61
C PRO A 295 33.02 -0.34 22.60
N THR A 296 33.52 0.06 23.77
CA THR A 296 33.61 -0.83 24.94
C THR A 296 32.52 -0.49 25.96
N LEU A 297 32.33 -1.36 26.96
CA LEU A 297 31.41 -1.07 28.07
C LEU A 297 31.78 0.21 28.84
N GLU A 298 33.06 0.58 28.87
CA GLU A 298 33.52 1.81 29.52
C GLU A 298 33.15 3.04 28.69
N ASP A 299 33.19 2.92 27.36
CA ASP A 299 32.93 4.00 26.41
C ASP A 299 31.43 4.20 26.15
N ASN A 300 30.63 3.12 26.12
CA ASN A 300 29.19 3.16 25.92
C ASN A 300 28.42 2.51 27.09
N PRO A 301 28.13 3.25 28.18
CA PRO A 301 27.38 2.74 29.33
C PRO A 301 25.94 2.32 28.97
N SER A 302 25.36 2.90 27.90
CA SER A 302 24.04 2.53 27.39
C SER A 302 24.02 1.17 26.68
N GLY A 303 25.19 0.59 26.41
CA GLY A 303 25.35 -0.80 25.97
C GLY A 303 25.17 -1.83 27.10
N TRP A 304 24.70 -1.43 28.29
CA TRP A 304 24.44 -2.30 29.44
C TRP A 304 22.95 -2.40 29.77
N ASP A 305 22.44 -3.62 29.82
CA ASP A 305 21.09 -3.89 30.29
C ASP A 305 21.08 -4.01 31.81
N SER A 306 20.56 -2.97 32.47
CA SER A 306 20.40 -2.95 33.93
C SER A 306 19.35 -3.93 34.46
N ALA A 307 18.40 -4.37 33.63
CA ALA A 307 17.36 -5.33 34.00
C ALA A 307 17.89 -6.77 34.03
N THR A 308 18.74 -7.14 33.07
CA THR A 308 19.36 -8.48 32.99
C THR A 308 20.77 -8.55 33.58
N ASN A 309 21.36 -7.40 33.93
CA ASN A 309 22.71 -7.25 34.47
C ASN A 309 23.78 -7.89 33.55
N ALA A 310 23.66 -7.60 32.25
CA ALA A 310 24.56 -8.05 31.19
C ALA A 310 24.74 -6.94 30.14
N ALA A 311 25.82 -7.01 29.35
CA ALA A 311 25.99 -6.12 28.21
C ALA A 311 25.03 -6.53 27.08
N PHE A 312 24.48 -5.55 26.36
CA PHE A 312 23.85 -5.82 25.07
C PHE A 312 24.90 -6.38 24.10
N PRO A 313 24.52 -7.30 23.18
CA PRO A 313 25.45 -7.86 22.21
C PRO A 313 26.18 -6.77 21.41
N ALA A 314 27.52 -6.90 21.34
CA ALA A 314 28.45 -5.93 20.76
C ALA A 314 28.42 -4.50 21.36
N TYR A 315 27.81 -4.32 22.53
CA TYR A 315 27.64 -3.02 23.22
C TYR A 315 26.79 -1.99 22.44
N ARG A 316 25.87 -2.42 21.59
CA ARG A 316 24.87 -1.54 20.93
C ARG A 316 23.61 -1.42 21.81
N GLY A 317 23.34 -0.23 22.32
CA GLY A 317 22.12 0.10 23.06
C GLY A 317 20.94 0.43 22.13
N GLU A 318 19.80 0.74 22.74
CA GLU A 318 18.58 1.13 22.01
C GLU A 318 18.72 2.51 21.34
N ASN A 319 18.21 2.67 20.12
CA ASN A 319 18.26 3.91 19.32
C ASN A 319 19.69 4.44 19.06
N GLN A 320 20.68 3.54 18.99
CA GLN A 320 22.07 3.92 18.72
C GLN A 320 22.54 3.51 17.33
N MET A 321 23.45 4.31 16.77
CA MET A 321 24.19 4.10 15.54
C MET A 321 25.67 3.85 15.88
N ILE A 322 26.15 2.63 15.63
CA ILE A 322 27.51 2.22 15.94
C ILE A 322 28.27 1.88 14.66
N VAL A 323 29.54 2.25 14.61
CA VAL A 323 30.46 1.84 13.55
C VAL A 323 31.40 0.77 14.07
N TYR A 324 31.46 -0.39 13.42
CA TYR A 324 32.44 -1.45 13.71
C TYR A 324 33.45 -1.58 12.58
N ARG A 325 34.73 -1.43 12.87
CA ARG A 325 35.79 -1.47 11.83
C ARG A 325 36.35 -2.87 11.65
N ASP A 326 37.03 -3.06 10.53
CA ASP A 326 37.86 -4.25 10.30
C ASP A 326 38.79 -4.51 11.51
N GLY A 327 38.82 -5.77 11.95
CA GLY A 327 39.48 -6.21 13.18
C GLY A 327 38.59 -6.25 14.43
N TRP A 328 37.37 -5.71 14.38
CA TRP A 328 36.37 -5.92 15.43
C TRP A 328 35.87 -7.38 15.47
N SER A 329 35.62 -7.90 16.66
CA SER A 329 34.93 -9.18 16.84
C SER A 329 34.29 -9.26 18.22
N TRP A 330 33.01 -9.67 18.25
CA TRP A 330 32.28 -9.99 19.46
C TRP A 330 32.19 -11.51 19.62
N GLU A 331 32.74 -12.05 20.70
CA GLU A 331 32.72 -13.50 21.01
C GLU A 331 33.19 -14.44 19.88
N GLY A 332 34.06 -13.94 18.99
CA GLY A 332 34.58 -14.71 17.84
C GLY A 332 33.68 -14.68 16.61
N SER A 333 32.65 -13.83 16.59
CA SER A 333 31.85 -13.53 15.40
C SER A 333 32.71 -12.98 14.26
N SER A 334 32.40 -13.39 13.02
CA SER A 334 32.94 -12.81 11.79
C SER A 334 32.29 -11.48 11.42
N GLY A 335 31.02 -11.29 11.80
CA GLY A 335 30.31 -10.01 11.73
C GLY A 335 30.41 -9.27 13.06
N THR A 336 29.56 -8.26 13.26
CA THR A 336 29.58 -7.39 14.45
C THR A 336 29.27 -8.13 15.75
N GLY A 337 28.40 -9.16 15.68
CA GLY A 337 27.88 -9.93 16.82
C GLY A 337 26.72 -9.27 17.56
N THR A 338 26.02 -8.32 16.91
CA THR A 338 24.80 -7.69 17.45
C THR A 338 23.59 -8.64 17.41
N ASN A 339 22.48 -8.26 18.06
CA ASN A 339 21.23 -9.03 18.05
C ASN A 339 20.33 -8.70 16.83
N ALA A 340 19.29 -9.52 16.64
CA ALA A 340 18.37 -9.43 15.51
C ALA A 340 17.37 -8.26 15.54
N TYR A 341 17.44 -7.38 16.55
CA TYR A 341 16.51 -6.25 16.71
C TYR A 341 16.99 -4.97 16.00
N GLY A 342 18.19 -4.98 15.42
CA GLY A 342 18.76 -3.87 14.64
C GLY A 342 18.89 -4.16 13.14
N PHE A 343 19.67 -3.32 12.46
CA PHE A 343 20.00 -3.47 11.04
C PHE A 343 21.40 -2.93 10.79
N GLU A 344 22.08 -3.52 9.82
CA GLU A 344 23.50 -3.35 9.59
C GLU A 344 23.80 -3.19 8.10
N VAL A 345 24.81 -2.37 7.82
CA VAL A 345 25.29 -2.06 6.48
C VAL A 345 26.81 -2.24 6.44
N ALA A 346 27.29 -3.21 5.66
CA ALA A 346 28.71 -3.45 5.48
C ALA A 346 29.26 -2.58 4.35
N VAL A 347 30.39 -1.93 4.61
CA VAL A 347 31.09 -1.02 3.71
C VAL A 347 32.50 -1.54 3.49
N ASP A 348 32.91 -1.68 2.23
CA ASP A 348 34.24 -2.15 1.87
C ASP A 348 35.34 -1.08 2.03
N ALA A 349 36.57 -1.44 1.69
CA ALA A 349 37.74 -0.56 1.81
C ALA A 349 37.71 0.66 0.87
N ASP A 350 36.91 0.62 -0.20
CA ASP A 350 36.72 1.73 -1.13
C ASP A 350 35.56 2.64 -0.68
N GLY A 351 34.94 2.31 0.47
CA GLY A 351 33.80 3.05 1.01
C GLY A 351 32.48 2.64 0.35
N ILE A 352 32.41 1.52 -0.36
CA ILE A 352 31.19 1.10 -1.06
C ILE A 352 30.36 0.17 -0.17
N VAL A 353 29.06 0.42 -0.10
CA VAL A 353 28.11 -0.47 0.58
C VAL A 353 27.99 -1.79 -0.18
N VAL A 354 28.37 -2.90 0.43
CA VAL A 354 28.42 -4.24 -0.18
C VAL A 354 27.43 -5.25 0.42
N GLU A 355 26.88 -4.97 1.59
CA GLU A 355 25.89 -5.83 2.24
C GLU A 355 24.94 -4.99 3.11
N ARG A 356 23.66 -5.37 3.16
CA ARG A 356 22.65 -4.82 4.08
C ARG A 356 21.86 -5.98 4.67
N ALA A 357 21.74 -6.05 5.98
CA ALA A 357 21.03 -7.14 6.64
C ALA A 357 20.67 -6.78 8.09
N VAL A 358 19.79 -7.55 8.72
CA VAL A 358 19.57 -7.49 10.18
C VAL A 358 20.90 -7.70 10.93
N ASN A 359 21.69 -8.67 10.46
CA ASN A 359 23.08 -8.88 10.85
C ASN A 359 23.89 -9.16 9.59
N VAL A 360 24.95 -8.40 9.32
CA VAL A 360 25.82 -8.67 8.17
C VAL A 360 26.70 -9.89 8.40
N THR A 361 27.08 -10.54 7.31
CA THR A 361 27.79 -11.83 7.34
C THR A 361 29.22 -11.67 7.90
N ALA A 362 29.89 -10.58 7.54
CA ALA A 362 31.21 -10.24 8.03
C ALA A 362 31.49 -8.73 7.95
N ILE A 363 32.47 -8.26 8.73
CA ILE A 363 33.07 -6.93 8.50
C ILE A 363 34.08 -7.05 7.34
N PRO A 364 33.94 -6.28 6.25
CA PRO A 364 34.85 -6.38 5.10
C PRO A 364 36.30 -6.03 5.45
N GLU A 365 37.27 -6.71 4.83
CA GLU A 365 38.70 -6.42 5.02
C GLU A 365 39.00 -4.98 4.58
N GLY A 366 39.63 -4.19 5.46
CA GLY A 366 39.89 -2.77 5.26
C GLY A 366 38.65 -1.85 5.31
N GLY A 367 37.46 -2.40 5.55
CA GLY A 367 36.19 -1.69 5.60
C GLY A 367 35.62 -1.53 7.01
N PHE A 368 34.30 -1.36 7.09
CA PHE A 368 33.55 -1.21 8.35
C PHE A 368 32.08 -1.60 8.20
N VAL A 369 31.34 -1.63 9.30
CA VAL A 369 29.89 -1.85 9.35
C VAL A 369 29.23 -0.71 10.10
N LEU A 370 28.21 -0.07 9.50
CA LEU A 370 27.26 0.79 10.20
C LEU A 370 26.17 -0.09 10.82
N SER A 371 25.84 0.09 12.08
CA SER A 371 24.99 -0.81 12.85
C SER A 371 24.01 -0.02 13.72
N GLY A 372 22.73 -0.04 13.35
CA GLY A 372 21.65 0.74 13.96
C GLY A 372 20.65 -0.11 14.74
N HIS A 373 20.04 0.45 15.79
CA HIS A 373 18.91 -0.13 16.51
C HIS A 373 17.77 0.90 16.63
N GLY A 374 16.51 0.46 16.67
CA GLY A 374 15.36 1.36 16.84
C GLY A 374 15.28 2.44 15.75
N THR A 375 15.25 3.73 16.11
CA THR A 375 15.21 4.82 15.12
C THR A 375 16.40 4.81 14.16
N GLU A 376 17.58 4.40 14.62
CA GLU A 376 18.80 4.33 13.80
C GLU A 376 18.80 3.13 12.83
N ARG A 377 18.09 2.06 13.19
CA ARG A 377 17.81 0.94 12.28
C ARG A 377 16.98 1.43 11.10
N ASP A 378 15.94 2.21 11.39
CA ASP A 378 15.02 2.72 10.38
C ASP A 378 15.73 3.72 9.47
N TYR A 379 16.60 4.57 10.03
CA TYR A 379 17.48 5.45 9.24
C TYR A 379 18.34 4.66 8.23
N LEU A 380 19.02 3.59 8.65
CA LEU A 380 19.86 2.79 7.75
C LEU A 380 19.06 2.11 6.63
N ARG A 381 17.84 1.66 6.93
CA ARG A 381 16.95 1.06 5.95
C ARG A 381 16.51 2.07 4.89
N SER A 382 16.19 3.29 5.31
CA SER A 382 15.68 4.33 4.42
C SER A 382 16.78 5.08 3.64
N ASN A 383 17.98 5.25 4.20
CA ASN A 383 18.95 6.23 3.68
C ASN A 383 20.28 5.65 3.19
N VAL A 384 20.54 4.35 3.39
CA VAL A 384 21.85 3.75 3.04
C VAL A 384 21.67 2.56 2.09
N PRO A 385 21.49 2.80 0.77
CA PRO A 385 21.25 1.75 -0.21
C PRO A 385 22.52 0.97 -0.58
N LEU A 386 22.35 -0.21 -1.18
CA LEU A 386 23.48 -1.00 -1.72
C LEU A 386 24.23 -0.20 -2.79
N GLY A 387 25.55 -0.39 -2.85
CA GLY A 387 26.43 0.31 -3.79
C GLY A 387 26.59 1.82 -3.55
N ALA A 388 25.99 2.40 -2.49
CA ALA A 388 26.26 3.76 -2.06
C ALA A 388 27.70 3.93 -1.57
N THR A 389 28.24 5.14 -1.67
CA THR A 389 29.54 5.47 -1.08
C THR A 389 29.33 6.06 0.31
N VAL A 390 29.96 5.47 1.33
CA VAL A 390 29.95 5.93 2.70
C VAL A 390 31.33 6.43 3.09
N THR A 391 31.40 7.66 3.59
CA THR A 391 32.63 8.24 4.16
C THR A 391 32.42 8.59 5.62
N ILE A 392 33.32 8.16 6.50
CA ILE A 392 33.30 8.51 7.93
C ILE A 392 34.13 9.77 8.18
N ASN A 393 33.58 10.69 8.96
CA ASN A 393 34.28 11.81 9.55
C ASN A 393 34.37 11.64 11.08
N GLU A 394 35.51 11.11 11.53
CA GLU A 394 35.79 10.90 12.96
C GLU A 394 35.93 12.19 13.77
N SER A 395 36.18 13.34 13.15
CA SER A 395 36.34 14.60 13.88
C SER A 395 35.00 15.20 14.34
N ASN A 396 33.92 14.84 13.66
CA ASN A 396 32.57 15.34 13.91
C ASN A 396 31.60 14.24 14.35
N ASN A 397 32.05 12.99 14.47
CA ASN A 397 31.20 11.82 14.69
C ASN A 397 30.07 11.68 13.68
N THR A 398 30.34 11.95 12.40
CA THR A 398 29.36 11.85 11.33
C THR A 398 29.82 10.87 10.25
N PHE A 399 28.88 10.26 9.54
CA PHE A 399 29.14 9.62 8.25
C PHE A 399 28.31 10.30 7.16
N SER A 400 28.80 10.24 5.94
CA SER A 400 28.16 10.78 4.75
C SER A 400 27.88 9.65 3.78
N VAL A 401 26.64 9.55 3.30
CA VAL A 401 26.19 8.55 2.32
C VAL A 401 25.88 9.24 1.02
N THR A 402 26.49 8.78 -0.05
CA THR A 402 26.35 9.35 -1.39
C THR A 402 25.79 8.29 -2.33
N THR A 403 24.61 8.55 -2.89
CA THR A 403 24.05 7.70 -3.97
C THR A 403 24.80 7.96 -5.27
N THR A 404 25.13 6.92 -6.00
CA THR A 404 25.90 7.00 -7.26
C THR A 404 25.22 6.16 -8.34
N LEU A 405 25.59 6.35 -9.61
CA LEU A 405 25.18 5.45 -10.70
C LEU A 405 25.44 3.97 -10.36
N ASN A 406 26.54 3.68 -9.67
CA ASN A 406 26.86 2.35 -9.18
C ASN A 406 25.86 1.82 -8.16
N SER A 407 25.32 2.67 -7.29
CA SER A 407 24.31 2.28 -6.31
C SER A 407 23.03 1.81 -6.98
N PHE A 408 22.55 2.55 -7.98
CA PHE A 408 21.38 2.19 -8.77
C PHE A 408 21.61 0.89 -9.53
N TYR A 409 22.72 0.79 -10.27
CA TYR A 409 23.09 -0.44 -10.99
C TYR A 409 23.17 -1.67 -10.07
N THR A 410 23.87 -1.57 -8.93
CA THR A 410 24.02 -2.71 -7.99
C THR A 410 22.69 -3.12 -7.37
N ASN A 411 21.78 -2.18 -7.10
CA ASN A 411 20.44 -2.49 -6.60
C ASN A 411 19.68 -3.35 -7.63
N VAL A 412 19.60 -2.86 -8.86
CA VAL A 412 18.91 -3.55 -9.98
C VAL A 412 19.52 -4.91 -10.27
N GLU A 413 20.86 -4.99 -10.32
CA GLU A 413 21.59 -6.25 -10.49
C GLU A 413 21.26 -7.25 -9.36
N THR A 414 21.14 -6.78 -8.12
CA THR A 414 20.80 -7.63 -6.97
C THR A 414 19.36 -8.13 -7.05
N THR A 415 18.41 -7.25 -7.40
CA THR A 415 17.00 -7.60 -7.60
C THR A 415 16.85 -8.64 -8.71
N LEU A 416 17.45 -8.38 -9.88
CA LEU A 416 17.40 -9.32 -11.00
C LEU A 416 18.04 -10.67 -10.66
N ASN A 417 19.23 -10.67 -10.04
CA ASN A 417 19.90 -11.92 -9.69
C ASN A 417 19.08 -12.75 -8.69
N SER A 418 18.39 -12.10 -7.75
CA SER A 418 17.51 -12.78 -6.80
C SER A 418 16.29 -13.39 -7.52
N ALA A 419 15.65 -12.62 -8.40
CA ALA A 419 14.55 -13.10 -9.24
C ALA A 419 14.96 -14.31 -10.10
N ILE A 420 16.14 -14.26 -10.72
CA ILE A 420 16.70 -15.37 -11.51
C ILE A 420 16.94 -16.60 -10.63
N GLU A 421 17.55 -16.44 -9.45
CA GLU A 421 17.85 -17.56 -8.55
C GLU A 421 16.55 -18.26 -8.10
N ASP A 422 15.54 -17.49 -7.72
CA ASP A 422 14.23 -18.00 -7.31
C ASP A 422 13.53 -18.70 -8.48
N ALA A 423 13.50 -18.09 -9.67
CA ALA A 423 12.87 -18.68 -10.84
C ALA A 423 13.53 -19.99 -11.30
N LEU A 424 14.87 -20.04 -11.32
CA LEU A 424 15.60 -21.26 -11.62
C LEU A 424 15.38 -22.34 -10.55
N THR A 425 15.19 -21.95 -9.30
CA THR A 425 14.82 -22.86 -8.21
C THR A 425 13.43 -23.45 -8.43
N SER A 426 12.44 -22.63 -8.83
CA SER A 426 11.09 -23.11 -9.19
C SER A 426 11.14 -24.14 -10.32
N ILE A 427 11.92 -23.87 -11.38
CA ILE A 427 12.12 -24.80 -12.51
C ILE A 427 12.80 -26.10 -12.04
N GLU A 428 13.88 -26.01 -11.25
CA GLU A 428 14.58 -27.19 -10.73
C GLU A 428 13.66 -28.06 -9.85
N GLN A 429 12.81 -27.43 -9.06
CA GLN A 429 11.86 -28.10 -8.15
C GLN A 429 10.57 -28.56 -8.83
N LEU A 430 10.47 -28.41 -10.16
CA LEU A 430 9.35 -28.88 -10.98
C LEU A 430 8.00 -28.23 -10.62
N TYR A 431 8.01 -26.95 -10.21
CA TYR A 431 6.78 -26.15 -10.21
C TYR A 431 6.24 -26.03 -11.65
N ASP A 432 4.92 -25.98 -11.80
CA ASP A 432 4.26 -25.85 -13.10
C ASP A 432 4.30 -24.40 -13.58
N VAL A 433 5.47 -24.02 -14.08
CA VAL A 433 5.79 -22.70 -14.62
C VAL A 433 6.28 -22.82 -16.07
N ASP A 434 6.08 -21.77 -16.86
CA ASP A 434 6.59 -21.73 -18.24
C ASP A 434 8.10 -21.41 -18.24
N ALA A 435 8.90 -22.48 -18.18
CA ALA A 435 10.36 -22.36 -18.17
C ALA A 435 10.91 -21.70 -19.45
N ASP A 436 10.27 -21.83 -20.61
CA ASP A 436 10.75 -21.21 -21.85
C ASP A 436 10.52 -19.69 -21.80
N THR A 437 9.34 -19.26 -21.34
CA THR A 437 9.02 -17.84 -21.11
C THR A 437 9.93 -17.23 -20.05
N ILE A 438 10.13 -17.90 -18.90
CA ILE A 438 11.04 -17.44 -17.85
C ILE A 438 12.46 -17.27 -18.41
N ASN A 439 13.00 -18.28 -19.12
CA ASN A 439 14.35 -18.19 -19.67
C ASN A 439 14.48 -17.05 -20.69
N ALA A 440 13.45 -16.79 -21.50
CA ALA A 440 13.44 -15.66 -22.43
C ALA A 440 13.45 -14.29 -21.69
N LEU A 441 12.68 -14.17 -20.60
CA LEU A 441 12.71 -12.98 -19.75
C LEU A 441 14.08 -12.79 -19.09
N ILE A 442 14.70 -13.87 -18.59
CA ILE A 442 16.06 -13.85 -18.02
C ILE A 442 17.07 -13.36 -19.05
N ASP A 443 17.04 -13.89 -20.27
CA ASP A 443 17.95 -13.47 -21.36
C ASP A 443 17.75 -11.98 -21.71
N SER A 444 16.50 -11.52 -21.76
CA SER A 444 16.17 -10.11 -21.99
C SER A 444 16.72 -9.21 -20.89
N ALA A 445 16.43 -9.51 -19.63
CA ALA A 445 16.88 -8.73 -18.48
C ALA A 445 18.41 -8.70 -18.34
N GLN A 446 19.09 -9.82 -18.60
CA GLN A 446 20.55 -9.87 -18.58
C GLN A 446 21.18 -9.06 -19.72
N THR A 447 20.51 -8.98 -20.87
CA THR A 447 20.95 -8.13 -21.99
C THR A 447 20.82 -6.65 -21.61
N ALA A 448 19.64 -6.23 -21.14
CA ALA A 448 19.41 -4.86 -20.68
C ALA A 448 20.35 -4.47 -19.52
N LEU A 449 20.61 -5.37 -18.57
CA LEU A 449 21.57 -5.13 -17.48
C LEU A 449 23.00 -4.92 -17.99
N ALA A 450 23.43 -5.65 -19.03
CA ALA A 450 24.74 -5.49 -19.63
C ALA A 450 24.87 -4.15 -20.38
N GLU A 451 23.80 -3.70 -21.04
CA GLU A 451 23.71 -2.40 -21.68
C GLU A 451 23.74 -1.28 -20.64
N LEU A 452 22.94 -1.41 -19.57
CA LEU A 452 22.92 -0.50 -18.41
C LEU A 452 24.31 -0.34 -17.80
N LYS A 453 25.04 -1.44 -17.63
CA LYS A 453 26.43 -1.42 -17.13
C LYS A 453 27.37 -0.66 -18.07
N THR A 454 27.25 -0.88 -19.37
CA THR A 454 28.10 -0.22 -20.36
C THR A 454 27.84 1.28 -20.34
N LEU A 455 26.56 1.67 -20.36
CA LEU A 455 26.14 3.07 -20.31
C LEU A 455 26.57 3.76 -19.01
N LYS A 456 26.43 3.07 -17.87
CA LYS A 456 26.99 3.53 -16.59
C LYS A 456 28.47 3.89 -16.70
N GLU A 457 29.29 2.97 -17.20
CA GLU A 457 30.73 3.16 -17.34
C GLU A 457 31.06 4.29 -18.30
N GLU A 458 30.27 4.47 -19.37
CA GLU A 458 30.40 5.59 -20.31
C GLU A 458 30.09 6.94 -19.65
N ILE A 459 28.99 7.03 -18.89
CA ILE A 459 28.60 8.24 -18.15
C ILE A 459 29.64 8.62 -17.09
N GLU A 460 30.16 7.63 -16.35
CA GLU A 460 31.17 7.86 -15.32
C GLU A 460 32.53 8.26 -15.91
N ALA A 461 32.88 7.77 -17.09
CA ALA A 461 34.14 8.07 -17.76
C ALA A 461 34.16 9.43 -18.48
N ASN A 462 33.00 9.98 -18.85
CA ASN A 462 32.91 11.16 -19.70
C ASN A 462 32.60 12.45 -18.90
N THR A 463 33.58 13.35 -18.85
CA THR A 463 33.46 14.67 -18.21
C THR A 463 33.25 15.82 -19.20
N ASP A 464 33.23 15.54 -20.51
CA ASP A 464 33.28 16.55 -21.56
C ASP A 464 31.93 16.73 -22.29
N TRP A 465 30.88 16.01 -21.90
CA TRP A 465 29.53 16.15 -22.47
C TRP A 465 28.91 17.51 -22.15
N SER A 466 28.12 18.02 -23.09
CA SER A 466 27.16 19.09 -22.78
C SER A 466 26.08 18.58 -21.83
N ASP A 467 25.43 19.49 -21.10
CA ASP A 467 24.35 19.14 -20.17
C ASP A 467 23.21 18.37 -20.86
N ALA A 468 22.90 18.71 -22.12
CA ALA A 468 21.89 18.00 -22.91
C ALA A 468 22.31 16.58 -23.32
N GLU A 469 23.57 16.37 -23.69
CA GLU A 469 24.10 15.03 -24.00
C GLU A 469 24.14 14.17 -22.74
N ARG A 470 24.58 14.76 -21.62
CA ARG A 470 24.61 14.09 -20.33
C ARG A 470 23.19 13.69 -19.91
N MET A 471 22.23 14.60 -19.94
CA MET A 471 20.82 14.33 -19.62
C MET A 471 20.28 13.18 -20.46
N SER A 472 20.53 13.19 -21.78
CA SER A 472 20.07 12.13 -22.67
C SER A 472 20.56 10.75 -22.24
N HIS A 473 21.84 10.63 -21.87
CA HIS A 473 22.41 9.36 -21.41
C HIS A 473 21.93 8.98 -20.01
N LEU A 474 21.67 9.96 -19.13
CA LEU A 474 21.04 9.67 -17.85
C LEU A 474 19.63 9.12 -18.06
N MET A 475 18.83 9.70 -18.95
CA MET A 475 17.50 9.19 -19.27
C MET A 475 17.54 7.79 -19.88
N GLU A 476 18.47 7.53 -20.80
CA GLU A 476 18.71 6.19 -21.33
C GLU A 476 19.10 5.20 -20.22
N PHE A 477 19.90 5.63 -19.24
CA PHE A 477 20.21 4.82 -18.06
C PHE A 477 18.97 4.53 -17.21
N ASN A 478 18.07 5.51 -17.00
CA ASN A 478 16.81 5.28 -16.28
C ASN A 478 15.91 4.30 -17.01
N SER A 479 15.73 4.47 -18.32
CA SER A 479 14.90 3.58 -19.14
C SER A 479 15.41 2.14 -19.07
N LEU A 480 16.71 1.92 -19.23
CA LEU A 480 17.31 0.59 -19.10
C LEU A 480 17.21 0.04 -17.67
N GLN A 481 17.33 0.90 -16.65
CA GLN A 481 17.15 0.50 -15.26
C GLN A 481 15.73 -0.02 -15.02
N LEU A 482 14.72 0.76 -15.40
CA LEU A 482 13.31 0.40 -15.30
C LEU A 482 12.98 -0.85 -16.11
N GLU A 483 13.54 -1.00 -17.31
CA GLU A 483 13.37 -2.21 -18.12
C GLU A 483 13.88 -3.46 -17.38
N VAL A 484 15.06 -3.39 -16.77
CA VAL A 484 15.63 -4.51 -16.00
C VAL A 484 14.79 -4.80 -14.76
N GLU A 485 14.38 -3.77 -14.02
CA GLU A 485 13.54 -3.92 -12.82
C GLU A 485 12.18 -4.54 -13.17
N ASN A 486 11.47 -3.98 -14.17
CA ASN A 486 10.18 -4.49 -14.61
C ASN A 486 10.28 -5.93 -15.13
N THR A 487 11.34 -6.26 -15.88
CA THR A 487 11.56 -7.64 -16.34
C THR A 487 11.88 -8.57 -15.16
N ALA A 488 12.64 -8.12 -14.16
CA ALA A 488 12.89 -8.89 -12.94
C ALA A 488 11.58 -9.20 -12.19
N TYR A 489 10.66 -8.24 -12.13
CA TYR A 489 9.35 -8.42 -11.53
C TYR A 489 8.46 -9.39 -12.32
N LEU A 490 8.49 -9.34 -13.65
CA LEU A 490 7.82 -10.34 -14.48
C LEU A 490 8.43 -11.74 -14.30
N ILE A 491 9.74 -11.86 -14.09
CA ILE A 491 10.40 -13.13 -13.76
C ILE A 491 9.88 -13.67 -12.42
N ILE A 492 9.75 -12.81 -11.40
CA ILE A 492 9.18 -13.19 -10.10
C ILE A 492 7.76 -13.70 -10.29
N ALA A 493 6.89 -12.91 -10.95
CA ALA A 493 5.51 -13.30 -11.19
C ALA A 493 5.43 -14.63 -11.97
N ALA A 494 6.16 -14.75 -13.09
CA ALA A 494 6.17 -15.96 -13.91
C ALA A 494 6.72 -17.21 -13.21
N SER A 495 7.49 -17.03 -12.14
CA SER A 495 8.00 -18.13 -11.31
C SER A 495 6.99 -18.65 -10.27
N MET A 496 5.84 -18.00 -10.13
CA MET A 496 4.74 -18.42 -9.24
C MET A 496 3.79 -19.36 -9.96
N GLU A 497 3.43 -20.45 -9.30
CA GLU A 497 2.58 -21.50 -9.87
C GLU A 497 1.10 -21.11 -9.79
N SER A 498 0.39 -21.21 -10.92
CA SER A 498 -1.06 -21.04 -10.97
C SER A 498 -1.77 -22.26 -10.36
N SER A 499 -2.65 -22.03 -9.38
CA SER A 499 -3.47 -23.10 -8.78
C SER A 499 -4.66 -23.45 -9.67
N PRO A 500 -5.01 -24.73 -9.86
CA PRO A 500 -6.21 -25.14 -10.61
C PRO A 500 -7.52 -24.84 -9.87
N VAL A 501 -7.45 -24.62 -8.56
CA VAL A 501 -8.62 -24.28 -7.72
C VAL A 501 -8.26 -23.06 -6.88
N GLN A 502 -8.89 -21.92 -7.18
CA GLN A 502 -8.60 -20.63 -6.55
C GLN A 502 -9.72 -19.62 -6.77
N GLY A 503 -10.09 -18.88 -5.73
CA GLY A 503 -10.94 -17.70 -5.84
C GLY A 503 -10.14 -16.51 -6.34
N ARG A 504 -10.41 -16.03 -7.56
CA ARG A 504 -9.72 -14.89 -8.16
C ARG A 504 -10.72 -13.79 -8.36
N ALA A 505 -10.78 -12.89 -7.39
CA ALA A 505 -11.85 -11.91 -7.31
C ALA A 505 -11.36 -10.46 -7.34
N VAL A 506 -12.29 -9.57 -7.66
CA VAL A 506 -12.12 -8.12 -7.62
C VAL A 506 -13.40 -7.49 -7.08
N TRP A 507 -13.26 -6.49 -6.20
CA TRP A 507 -14.37 -5.60 -5.88
C TRP A 507 -14.53 -4.58 -7.00
N HIS A 508 -15.69 -4.62 -7.66
CA HIS A 508 -15.99 -3.79 -8.82
C HIS A 508 -16.98 -2.69 -8.45
N ARG A 509 -16.51 -1.44 -8.49
CA ARG A 509 -17.36 -0.25 -8.38
C ARG A 509 -17.80 0.15 -9.80
N PRO A 510 -19.10 0.18 -10.09
CA PRO A 510 -19.61 0.55 -11.40
C PRO A 510 -19.08 1.89 -11.89
N THR A 511 -18.51 1.90 -13.10
CA THR A 511 -18.09 3.14 -13.81
C THR A 511 -18.52 3.16 -15.26
N GLU A 512 -19.08 2.06 -15.76
CA GLU A 512 -19.49 1.86 -17.14
C GLU A 512 -20.89 2.43 -17.37
N HIS A 513 -21.01 3.33 -18.34
CA HIS A 513 -22.26 4.01 -18.70
C HIS A 513 -22.96 3.37 -19.91
N SER A 514 -22.44 2.23 -20.38
CA SER A 514 -23.01 1.49 -21.51
C SER A 514 -22.70 0.00 -21.48
N LEU A 515 -23.51 -0.80 -22.20
CA LEU A 515 -23.28 -2.24 -22.36
C LEU A 515 -21.91 -2.55 -22.98
N ALA A 516 -21.42 -1.70 -23.89
CA ALA A 516 -20.13 -1.92 -24.56
C ALA A 516 -18.96 -1.77 -23.59
N GLU A 517 -19.05 -0.83 -22.65
CA GLU A 517 -18.05 -0.63 -21.60
C GLU A 517 -18.10 -1.80 -20.60
N ILE A 518 -19.28 -2.28 -20.19
CA ILE A 518 -19.42 -3.49 -19.36
C ILE A 518 -18.74 -4.69 -20.03
N CYS A 519 -18.97 -4.90 -21.33
CA CYS A 519 -18.32 -5.98 -22.08
C CYS A 519 -16.78 -5.83 -22.08
N ALA A 520 -16.27 -4.61 -22.25
CA ALA A 520 -14.82 -4.35 -22.25
C ALA A 520 -14.19 -4.64 -20.87
N SER A 521 -14.80 -4.18 -19.78
CA SER A 521 -14.33 -4.46 -18.43
C SER A 521 -14.30 -5.95 -18.12
N LEU A 522 -15.37 -6.69 -18.47
CA LEU A 522 -15.44 -8.14 -18.26
C LEU A 522 -14.46 -8.92 -19.15
N GLU A 523 -14.19 -8.45 -20.37
CA GLU A 523 -13.13 -9.02 -21.22
C GLU A 523 -11.76 -8.84 -20.56
N THR A 524 -11.43 -7.66 -20.06
CA THR A 524 -10.19 -7.42 -19.30
C THR A 524 -10.10 -8.32 -18.06
N TYR A 525 -11.18 -8.48 -17.30
CA TYR A 525 -11.18 -9.37 -16.14
C TYR A 525 -10.96 -10.84 -16.53
N LYS A 526 -11.61 -11.30 -17.61
CA LYS A 526 -11.42 -12.66 -18.11
C LYS A 526 -9.99 -12.88 -18.60
N GLU A 527 -9.41 -11.93 -19.31
CA GLU A 527 -8.01 -11.98 -19.77
C GLU A 527 -7.01 -11.99 -18.61
N CYS A 528 -7.33 -11.31 -17.50
CA CYS A 528 -6.52 -11.35 -16.28
C CYS A 528 -6.76 -12.60 -15.43
N GLY A 529 -7.66 -13.49 -15.84
CA GLY A 529 -7.94 -14.77 -15.17
C GLY A 529 -8.85 -14.68 -13.94
N PHE A 530 -9.58 -13.57 -13.75
CA PHE A 530 -10.60 -13.47 -12.71
C PHE A 530 -11.77 -14.43 -13.02
N ASN A 531 -12.29 -15.09 -11.99
CA ASN A 531 -13.42 -16.01 -12.07
C ASN A 531 -14.59 -15.63 -11.14
N LEU A 532 -14.42 -14.59 -10.32
CA LEU A 532 -15.43 -14.04 -9.43
C LEU A 532 -15.36 -12.51 -9.42
N ILE A 533 -16.50 -11.83 -9.40
CA ILE A 533 -16.58 -10.37 -9.22
C ILE A 533 -17.59 -10.06 -8.12
N PHE A 534 -17.17 -9.23 -7.17
CA PHE A 534 -18.06 -8.59 -6.20
C PHE A 534 -18.49 -7.23 -6.78
N VAL A 535 -19.64 -7.19 -7.46
CA VAL A 535 -20.14 -5.97 -8.12
C VAL A 535 -20.93 -5.14 -7.12
N GLU A 536 -20.58 -3.86 -6.95
CA GLU A 536 -21.25 -2.95 -6.01
C GLU A 536 -22.69 -2.71 -6.46
N ALA A 537 -23.61 -3.45 -5.87
CA ALA A 537 -25.03 -3.50 -6.21
C ALA A 537 -25.86 -2.50 -5.40
N PHE A 538 -25.36 -2.11 -4.23
CA PHE A 538 -25.96 -1.13 -3.34
C PHE A 538 -24.89 -0.28 -2.69
N TYR A 539 -24.87 1.02 -3.00
CA TYR A 539 -23.94 1.96 -2.40
C TYR A 539 -24.50 3.37 -2.38
N GLY A 540 -24.03 4.18 -1.42
CA GLY A 540 -24.55 5.54 -1.22
C GLY A 540 -26.05 5.57 -0.90
N GLY A 541 -26.59 4.48 -0.36
CA GLY A 541 -28.02 4.34 -0.10
C GLY A 541 -28.89 4.23 -1.36
N MET A 542 -28.34 3.75 -2.47
CA MET A 542 -29.02 3.62 -3.77
C MET A 542 -28.72 2.26 -4.42
N SER A 543 -29.66 1.74 -5.22
CA SER A 543 -29.55 0.45 -5.90
C SER A 543 -29.04 0.58 -7.34
N LEU A 544 -28.28 -0.43 -7.79
CA LEU A 544 -27.79 -0.58 -9.17
C LEU A 544 -28.67 -1.46 -10.04
N PHE A 545 -29.77 -1.98 -9.48
CA PHE A 545 -30.93 -2.46 -10.23
C PHE A 545 -32.17 -1.65 -9.89
N LYS A 546 -33.20 -1.71 -10.74
CA LYS A 546 -34.45 -0.98 -10.50
C LYS A 546 -35.31 -1.68 -9.43
N SER A 547 -35.14 -1.23 -8.19
CA SER A 547 -35.83 -1.71 -6.99
C SER A 547 -37.13 -0.94 -6.68
N ASP A 548 -38.10 -1.61 -6.06
CA ASP A 548 -39.28 -0.98 -5.44
C ASP A 548 -38.98 -0.44 -4.02
N TYR A 549 -37.91 -0.92 -3.37
CA TYR A 549 -37.50 -0.54 -2.01
C TYR A 549 -36.45 0.58 -1.98
N MET A 550 -35.52 0.58 -2.94
CA MET A 550 -34.38 1.51 -2.96
C MET A 550 -34.42 2.43 -4.20
N PRO A 551 -34.04 3.71 -4.06
CA PRO A 551 -33.90 4.58 -5.22
C PRO A 551 -32.79 4.08 -6.15
N TYR A 552 -33.04 4.15 -7.46
CA TYR A 552 -32.03 3.82 -8.46
C TYR A 552 -30.89 4.85 -8.46
N HIS A 553 -29.65 4.37 -8.59
CA HIS A 553 -28.46 5.22 -8.52
C HIS A 553 -28.48 6.33 -9.58
N SER A 554 -28.33 7.58 -9.12
CA SER A 554 -28.57 8.77 -9.96
C SER A 554 -27.62 8.89 -11.14
N ASP A 555 -26.39 8.40 -10.98
CA ASP A 555 -25.35 8.51 -12.01
C ASP A 555 -25.64 7.65 -13.24
N PHE A 556 -26.48 6.61 -13.09
CA PHE A 556 -26.88 5.71 -14.18
C PHE A 556 -28.30 5.96 -14.67
N ALA A 557 -29.02 6.92 -14.10
CA ALA A 557 -30.45 7.14 -14.36
C ALA A 557 -30.74 7.50 -15.84
N SER A 558 -29.77 8.05 -16.56
CA SER A 558 -29.88 8.38 -17.98
C SER A 558 -29.35 7.32 -18.93
N ASP A 559 -28.75 6.25 -18.42
CA ASP A 559 -27.97 5.32 -19.22
C ASP A 559 -28.84 4.21 -19.81
N SER A 560 -28.29 3.52 -20.81
CA SER A 560 -28.97 2.44 -21.51
C SER A 560 -28.02 1.28 -21.75
N PHE A 561 -28.40 0.11 -21.23
CA PHE A 561 -27.62 -1.12 -21.31
C PHE A 561 -28.21 -2.08 -22.34
N GLY A 562 -28.69 -1.56 -23.48
CA GLY A 562 -29.32 -2.37 -24.52
C GLY A 562 -30.71 -2.87 -24.14
N ASP A 563 -30.92 -4.18 -24.22
CA ASP A 563 -32.20 -4.82 -23.89
C ASP A 563 -32.36 -5.10 -22.37
N TYR A 564 -31.31 -4.86 -21.58
CA TYR A 564 -31.34 -5.03 -20.13
C TYR A 564 -32.01 -3.82 -19.44
N PRO A 565 -32.76 -4.05 -18.34
CA PRO A 565 -33.51 -3.00 -17.66
C PRO A 565 -32.61 -1.99 -16.93
N ASP A 566 -31.44 -2.39 -16.46
CA ASP A 566 -30.50 -1.60 -15.65
C ASP A 566 -29.07 -2.15 -15.74
N TYR A 567 -28.14 -1.46 -15.06
CA TYR A 567 -26.71 -1.80 -15.01
C TYR A 567 -26.47 -3.21 -14.45
N LEU A 568 -26.97 -3.49 -13.24
CA LEU A 568 -26.64 -4.74 -12.54
C LEU A 568 -27.14 -5.96 -13.30
N THR A 569 -28.35 -5.90 -13.87
CA THR A 569 -28.89 -6.97 -14.71
C THR A 569 -28.04 -7.20 -15.96
N ALA A 570 -27.55 -6.13 -16.59
CA ALA A 570 -26.66 -6.24 -17.75
C ALA A 570 -25.31 -6.85 -17.35
N PHE A 571 -24.72 -6.38 -16.26
CA PHE A 571 -23.41 -6.84 -15.78
C PHE A 571 -23.44 -8.34 -15.44
N ALA A 572 -24.40 -8.78 -14.62
CA ALA A 572 -24.51 -10.18 -14.21
C ALA A 572 -24.75 -11.12 -15.42
N ALA A 573 -25.59 -10.71 -16.37
CA ALA A 573 -25.85 -11.50 -17.58
C ALA A 573 -24.59 -11.67 -18.45
N ILE A 574 -23.84 -10.58 -18.71
CA ILE A 574 -22.62 -10.65 -19.52
C ILE A 574 -21.50 -11.40 -18.79
N ALA A 575 -21.36 -11.22 -17.47
CA ALA A 575 -20.38 -11.96 -16.68
C ALA A 575 -20.63 -13.48 -16.75
N ASN A 576 -21.89 -13.90 -16.62
CA ASN A 576 -22.28 -15.29 -16.80
C ASN A 576 -21.98 -15.82 -18.22
N GLU A 577 -22.16 -15.01 -19.27
CA GLU A 577 -21.82 -15.41 -20.65
C GLU A 577 -20.32 -15.70 -20.84
N VAL A 578 -19.45 -14.99 -20.11
CA VAL A 578 -17.98 -15.19 -20.17
C VAL A 578 -17.44 -16.12 -19.08
N GLY A 579 -18.32 -16.70 -18.26
CA GLY A 579 -17.98 -17.68 -17.22
C GLY A 579 -17.37 -17.07 -15.96
N ILE A 580 -17.77 -15.85 -15.60
CA ILE A 580 -17.40 -15.18 -14.35
C ILE A 580 -18.60 -15.19 -13.41
N GLU A 581 -18.40 -15.68 -12.19
CA GLU A 581 -19.41 -15.64 -11.14
C GLU A 581 -19.57 -14.22 -10.57
N VAL A 582 -20.80 -13.82 -10.24
CA VAL A 582 -21.08 -12.48 -9.69
C VAL A 582 -21.76 -12.59 -8.34
N HIS A 583 -21.19 -11.90 -7.36
CA HIS A 583 -21.81 -11.67 -6.06
C HIS A 583 -22.18 -10.19 -5.95
N ALA A 584 -23.39 -9.89 -5.49
CA ALA A 584 -23.84 -8.53 -5.22
C ALA A 584 -23.15 -7.99 -3.96
N TRP A 585 -22.26 -7.02 -4.12
CA TRP A 585 -21.60 -6.30 -3.03
C TRP A 585 -22.50 -5.16 -2.55
N VAL A 586 -22.84 -5.17 -1.26
CA VAL A 586 -23.79 -4.23 -0.66
C VAL A 586 -23.16 -3.49 0.51
N GLU A 587 -23.29 -2.16 0.55
CA GLU A 587 -22.96 -1.34 1.71
C GLU A 587 -24.13 -1.40 2.71
N ASP A 588 -24.13 -2.33 3.68
CA ASP A 588 -25.30 -2.62 4.53
C ASP A 588 -25.86 -1.38 5.26
N PHE A 589 -25.10 -0.80 6.20
CA PHE A 589 -25.55 0.34 7.01
C PHE A 589 -24.94 1.68 6.59
N TYR A 590 -23.88 1.66 5.78
CA TYR A 590 -23.27 2.87 5.26
C TYR A 590 -24.03 3.38 4.03
N VAL A 591 -24.36 4.67 4.00
CA VAL A 591 -25.19 5.27 2.94
C VAL A 591 -24.53 6.49 2.29
N GLY A 592 -23.20 6.52 2.29
CA GLY A 592 -22.42 7.55 1.60
C GLY A 592 -22.12 8.79 2.43
N LEU A 593 -21.87 9.90 1.74
CA LEU A 593 -21.38 11.16 2.31
C LEU A 593 -22.47 12.25 2.42
N ASN A 594 -23.64 12.02 1.82
CA ASN A 594 -24.69 13.02 1.71
C ASN A 594 -25.99 12.50 2.36
N PRO A 595 -26.40 13.03 3.53
CA PRO A 595 -27.62 12.59 4.21
C PRO A 595 -28.91 13.01 3.47
N ASP A 596 -28.81 13.89 2.47
CA ASP A 596 -29.93 14.35 1.65
C ASP A 596 -30.05 13.56 0.31
N ALA A 597 -29.39 12.41 0.19
CA ALA A 597 -29.41 11.55 -0.99
C ALA A 597 -29.81 10.10 -0.64
N GLY A 598 -30.15 9.32 -1.67
CA GLY A 598 -30.51 7.90 -1.52
C GLY A 598 -31.65 7.68 -0.52
N ILE A 599 -31.62 6.52 0.15
CA ILE A 599 -32.60 6.15 1.17
C ILE A 599 -32.60 7.11 2.38
N ALA A 600 -31.45 7.73 2.69
CA ALA A 600 -31.33 8.67 3.81
C ALA A 600 -32.20 9.92 3.64
N ALA A 601 -32.39 10.39 2.40
CA ALA A 601 -33.22 11.57 2.10
C ALA A 601 -34.68 11.40 2.53
N ASP A 602 -35.22 10.18 2.41
CA ASP A 602 -36.60 9.85 2.76
C ASP A 602 -36.74 9.42 4.23
N HIS A 603 -35.63 9.02 4.87
CA HIS A 603 -35.59 8.45 6.22
C HIS A 603 -34.54 9.11 7.14
N ALA A 604 -34.57 10.43 7.26
CA ALA A 604 -33.64 11.17 8.12
C ALA A 604 -33.71 10.77 9.62
N ASP A 605 -34.81 10.17 10.06
CA ASP A 605 -35.00 9.64 11.42
C ASP A 605 -34.30 8.29 11.65
N TRP A 606 -33.85 7.62 10.60
CA TRP A 606 -33.08 6.37 10.69
C TRP A 606 -31.58 6.57 10.78
N LEU A 607 -31.11 7.81 10.65
CA LEU A 607 -29.68 8.13 10.72
C LEU A 607 -29.10 7.83 12.10
N LEU A 608 -27.92 7.22 12.10
CA LEU A 608 -27.14 6.99 13.29
C LEU A 608 -26.57 8.31 13.83
N TYR A 609 -26.59 8.44 15.15
CA TYR A 609 -26.04 9.61 15.84
C TYR A 609 -24.84 9.28 16.71
N ASN A 610 -23.90 10.22 16.77
CA ASN A 610 -22.80 10.25 17.72
C ASN A 610 -23.28 10.72 19.10
N ASP A 611 -22.45 10.44 20.11
CA ASP A 611 -22.60 10.90 21.49
C ASP A 611 -22.78 12.43 21.65
N ASP A 612 -22.18 13.24 20.77
CA ASP A 612 -22.27 14.70 20.77
C ASP A 612 -23.50 15.28 20.07
N GLY A 613 -24.32 14.42 19.47
CA GLY A 613 -25.53 14.80 18.76
C GLY A 613 -25.39 14.90 17.24
N THR A 614 -24.20 14.76 16.67
CA THR A 614 -23.96 14.84 15.21
C THR A 614 -24.22 13.52 14.49
N ILE A 615 -24.35 13.55 13.16
CA ILE A 615 -24.62 12.38 12.30
C ILE A 615 -23.43 11.98 11.41
N TYR A 616 -22.45 12.87 11.26
CA TYR A 616 -21.25 12.59 10.48
C TYR A 616 -20.24 11.87 11.36
N GLN A 617 -19.77 10.71 10.92
CA GLN A 617 -18.89 9.87 11.71
C GLN A 617 -17.50 10.50 11.83
N ARG A 618 -16.99 10.60 13.06
CA ARG A 618 -15.77 11.40 13.35
C ARG A 618 -14.46 10.63 13.15
N ASN A 619 -14.49 9.30 13.21
CA ASN A 619 -13.32 8.43 13.05
C ASN A 619 -13.30 7.66 11.72
N GLU A 620 -14.20 8.00 10.79
CA GLU A 620 -14.15 7.47 9.42
C GLU A 620 -13.31 8.41 8.54
N GLY A 621 -12.88 7.93 7.36
CA GLY A 621 -12.05 8.69 6.41
C GLY A 621 -12.74 9.90 5.75
N GLY A 622 -13.94 10.29 6.18
CA GLY A 622 -14.70 11.38 5.60
C GLY A 622 -16.01 11.67 6.34
N ALA A 623 -16.87 12.49 5.74
CA ALA A 623 -18.19 12.84 6.28
C ALA A 623 -19.21 11.69 6.11
N TYR A 624 -18.86 10.50 6.59
CA TYR A 624 -19.63 9.29 6.39
C TYR A 624 -20.96 9.39 7.15
N VAL A 625 -22.01 8.82 6.55
CA VAL A 625 -23.36 8.76 7.11
C VAL A 625 -23.78 7.30 7.16
N PHE A 626 -24.35 6.88 8.29
CA PHE A 626 -24.82 5.52 8.53
C PHE A 626 -26.30 5.54 8.92
N LEU A 627 -27.02 4.50 8.51
CA LEU A 627 -28.28 4.11 9.12
C LEU A 627 -28.00 3.40 10.45
N ASP A 628 -28.92 3.49 11.39
CA ASP A 628 -28.78 2.86 12.70
C ASP A 628 -29.04 1.35 12.64
N PRO A 629 -28.05 0.49 12.94
CA PRO A 629 -28.24 -0.96 12.96
C PRO A 629 -29.22 -1.43 14.03
N ALA A 630 -29.47 -0.64 15.09
CA ALA A 630 -30.43 -0.99 16.13
C ALA A 630 -31.89 -0.77 15.73
N ASN A 631 -32.14 -0.14 14.57
CA ASN A 631 -33.49 0.12 14.09
C ASN A 631 -34.03 -1.08 13.29
N GLU A 632 -35.02 -1.78 13.84
CA GLU A 632 -35.65 -2.95 13.19
C GLU A 632 -36.24 -2.61 11.81
N GLU A 633 -36.77 -1.39 11.60
CA GLU A 633 -37.31 -0.99 10.28
C GLU A 633 -36.22 -0.89 9.21
N VAL A 634 -34.99 -0.50 9.59
CA VAL A 634 -33.83 -0.49 8.69
C VAL A 634 -33.43 -1.92 8.34
N GLN A 635 -33.36 -2.80 9.34
CA GLN A 635 -33.00 -4.21 9.13
C GLN A 635 -34.02 -4.91 8.22
N ASP A 636 -35.31 -4.69 8.45
CA ASP A 636 -36.39 -5.28 7.65
C ASP A 636 -36.35 -4.78 6.21
N LEU A 637 -36.11 -3.48 5.99
CA LEU A 637 -35.95 -2.93 4.65
C LEU A 637 -34.77 -3.56 3.89
N LEU A 638 -33.61 -3.71 4.55
CA LEU A 638 -32.43 -4.31 3.92
C LEU A 638 -32.68 -5.77 3.55
N ILE A 639 -33.30 -6.56 4.42
CA ILE A 639 -33.67 -7.96 4.12
C ILE A 639 -34.67 -8.02 2.95
N ASP A 640 -35.69 -7.17 2.94
CA ASP A 640 -36.67 -7.10 1.84
C ASP A 640 -35.99 -6.72 0.51
N PHE A 641 -35.06 -5.77 0.55
CA PHE A 641 -34.27 -5.36 -0.61
C PHE A 641 -33.34 -6.47 -1.11
N TYR A 642 -32.67 -7.22 -0.22
CA TYR A 642 -31.80 -8.33 -0.61
C TYR A 642 -32.58 -9.47 -1.26
N ASN A 643 -33.76 -9.80 -0.73
CA ASN A 643 -34.65 -10.78 -1.35
C ASN A 643 -35.13 -10.30 -2.73
N GLU A 644 -35.53 -9.03 -2.87
CA GLU A 644 -35.91 -8.47 -4.18
C GLU A 644 -34.77 -8.53 -5.20
N LEU A 645 -33.54 -8.17 -4.79
CA LEU A 645 -32.37 -8.23 -5.65
C LEU A 645 -32.16 -9.64 -6.22
N LEU A 646 -32.22 -10.65 -5.36
CA LEU A 646 -31.99 -12.05 -5.74
C LEU A 646 -33.14 -12.63 -6.57
N ASP A 647 -34.38 -12.19 -6.33
CA ASP A 647 -35.55 -12.61 -7.11
C ASP A 647 -35.59 -11.98 -8.52
N GLU A 648 -35.18 -10.71 -8.65
CA GLU A 648 -35.37 -9.92 -9.88
C GLU A 648 -34.12 -9.84 -10.77
N VAL A 649 -32.91 -10.07 -10.23
CA VAL A 649 -31.65 -9.99 -10.99
C VAL A 649 -31.08 -11.39 -11.23
N PRO A 650 -31.21 -11.95 -12.45
CA PRO A 650 -30.66 -13.26 -12.76
C PRO A 650 -29.12 -13.28 -12.70
N TYR A 651 -28.57 -14.47 -12.44
CA TYR A 651 -27.13 -14.76 -12.44
C TYR A 651 -26.31 -14.12 -11.30
N ILE A 652 -26.97 -13.56 -10.30
CA ILE A 652 -26.33 -13.28 -9.01
C ILE A 652 -26.24 -14.60 -8.23
N SER A 653 -25.02 -15.07 -7.97
CA SER A 653 -24.75 -16.32 -7.24
C SER A 653 -24.52 -16.11 -5.75
N GLY A 654 -24.27 -14.88 -5.32
CA GLY A 654 -23.97 -14.57 -3.93
C GLY A 654 -24.26 -13.14 -3.51
N LEU A 655 -24.25 -12.93 -2.20
CA LEU A 655 -24.38 -11.63 -1.54
C LEU A 655 -23.09 -11.39 -0.73
N ASN A 656 -22.41 -10.28 -0.99
CA ASN A 656 -21.20 -9.86 -0.28
C ASN A 656 -21.52 -8.69 0.65
N LEU A 657 -21.53 -8.98 1.95
CA LEU A 657 -21.85 -8.04 3.02
C LEU A 657 -20.62 -7.19 3.36
N ASP A 658 -20.70 -5.89 3.06
CA ASP A 658 -19.72 -4.89 3.44
C ASP A 658 -20.40 -3.80 4.27
N TYR A 659 -19.63 -3.10 5.10
CA TYR A 659 -20.18 -2.19 6.10
C TYR A 659 -21.24 -2.83 7.02
N ILE A 660 -21.22 -4.16 7.16
CA ILE A 660 -21.97 -4.94 8.15
C ILE A 660 -21.41 -4.73 9.57
N ARG A 661 -21.51 -3.49 10.04
CA ARG A 661 -20.84 -2.98 11.23
C ARG A 661 -21.43 -1.65 11.68
N TYR A 662 -21.05 -1.24 12.89
CA TYR A 662 -21.11 0.17 13.28
C TYR A 662 -19.93 0.96 12.66
N PRO A 663 -20.05 2.29 12.54
CA PRO A 663 -18.92 3.14 12.20
C PRO A 663 -17.82 3.05 13.26
N VAL A 664 -16.58 3.36 12.87
CA VAL A 664 -15.41 3.33 13.76
C VAL A 664 -15.70 4.19 15.00
N SER A 665 -15.66 3.56 16.17
CA SER A 665 -16.03 4.17 17.44
C SER A 665 -14.98 3.90 18.52
N SER A 666 -14.89 4.82 19.47
CA SER A 666 -14.11 4.69 20.70
C SER A 666 -14.91 5.24 21.86
N ARG A 667 -14.43 5.09 23.10
CA ARG A 667 -15.13 5.65 24.25
C ARG A 667 -15.20 7.17 24.20
N GLU A 668 -14.14 7.81 23.73
CA GLU A 668 -14.05 9.26 23.62
C GLU A 668 -14.91 9.82 22.50
N GLU A 669 -15.16 9.00 21.47
CA GLU A 669 -15.92 9.39 20.30
C GLU A 669 -16.91 8.27 19.91
N ASP A 670 -17.92 8.09 20.75
CA ASP A 670 -18.82 6.95 20.68
C ASP A 670 -20.03 7.19 19.75
N THR A 671 -20.62 6.10 19.27
CA THR A 671 -21.63 6.06 18.21
C THR A 671 -22.86 5.23 18.64
N GLY A 672 -23.98 5.35 17.92
CA GLY A 672 -25.20 4.59 18.23
C GLY A 672 -26.13 5.27 19.26
N TYR A 673 -26.14 6.61 19.33
CA TYR A 673 -26.95 7.37 20.28
C TYR A 673 -28.35 7.70 19.73
N THR A 674 -28.95 6.74 19.03
CA THR A 674 -30.35 6.81 18.59
C THR A 674 -31.28 6.43 19.74
N LEU A 675 -32.57 6.78 19.63
CA LEU A 675 -33.51 6.43 20.68
C LEU A 675 -33.69 4.89 20.80
N ALA A 676 -33.68 4.18 19.67
CA ALA A 676 -33.80 2.72 19.62
C ALA A 676 -32.65 2.05 20.38
N ALA A 677 -31.41 2.35 20.02
CA ALA A 677 -30.23 1.74 20.62
C ALA A 677 -30.08 2.10 22.12
N MET A 678 -30.26 3.38 22.48
CA MET A 678 -30.13 3.82 23.87
C MET A 678 -31.18 3.19 24.79
N THR A 679 -32.44 3.12 24.34
CA THR A 679 -33.51 2.53 25.15
C THR A 679 -33.35 1.02 25.26
N GLY A 680 -33.03 0.34 24.15
CA GLY A 680 -32.76 -1.10 24.14
C GLY A 680 -31.62 -1.48 25.09
N PHE A 681 -30.50 -0.75 25.07
CA PHE A 681 -29.41 -1.01 26.01
C PHE A 681 -29.79 -0.70 27.46
N ALA A 682 -30.43 0.45 27.73
CA ALA A 682 -30.82 0.82 29.09
C ALA A 682 -31.76 -0.22 29.73
N GLU A 683 -32.63 -0.86 28.94
CA GLU A 683 -33.48 -1.96 29.39
C GLU A 683 -32.69 -3.18 29.86
N THR A 684 -31.56 -3.52 29.21
CA THR A 684 -30.66 -4.60 29.65
C THR A 684 -30.09 -4.35 31.05
N LEU A 685 -29.91 -3.08 31.42
CA LEU A 685 -29.45 -2.64 32.74
C LEU A 685 -30.61 -2.42 33.74
N GLY A 686 -31.86 -2.55 33.31
CA GLY A 686 -33.04 -2.23 34.11
C GLY A 686 -33.21 -0.74 34.42
N VAL A 687 -32.66 0.13 33.55
CA VAL A 687 -32.75 1.59 33.65
C VAL A 687 -33.80 2.13 32.68
N THR A 688 -34.54 3.16 33.09
CA THR A 688 -35.47 3.88 32.22
C THR A 688 -34.94 5.26 31.94
N LEU A 689 -34.79 5.62 30.66
CA LEU A 689 -34.35 6.94 30.20
C LEU A 689 -35.54 7.91 30.04
N ASP A 690 -35.29 9.22 30.13
CA ASP A 690 -36.25 10.23 29.68
C ASP A 690 -36.33 10.27 28.15
N THR A 691 -37.32 9.60 27.57
CA THR A 691 -37.53 9.53 26.11
C THR A 691 -38.37 10.68 25.54
N SER A 692 -38.51 11.79 26.27
CA SER A 692 -39.27 12.96 25.79
C SER A 692 -38.62 13.65 24.57
N SER A 693 -37.31 13.52 24.42
CA SER A 693 -36.56 13.77 23.19
C SER A 693 -35.31 12.88 23.16
N ARG A 694 -34.67 12.77 21.99
CA ARG A 694 -33.41 12.03 21.86
C ARG A 694 -32.30 12.65 22.71
N GLU A 695 -32.23 13.96 22.79
CA GLU A 695 -31.25 14.68 23.63
C GLU A 695 -31.49 14.43 25.12
N ALA A 696 -32.75 14.39 25.57
CA ALA A 696 -33.07 14.05 26.95
C ALA A 696 -32.63 12.62 27.30
N ALA A 697 -32.86 11.67 26.39
CA ALA A 697 -32.42 10.30 26.54
C ALA A 697 -30.88 10.20 26.56
N ALA A 698 -30.19 10.92 25.66
CA ALA A 698 -28.73 10.96 25.60
C ALA A 698 -28.12 11.52 26.89
N ASP A 699 -28.67 12.59 27.46
CA ASP A 699 -28.22 13.17 28.73
C ASP A 699 -28.28 12.19 29.91
N ASP A 700 -29.30 11.32 29.94
CA ASP A 700 -29.42 10.25 30.93
C ASP A 700 -28.49 9.07 30.60
N PHE A 701 -28.40 8.70 29.32
CA PHE A 701 -27.59 7.61 28.82
C PHE A 701 -26.10 7.82 29.07
N SER A 702 -25.57 9.01 28.80
CA SER A 702 -24.15 9.33 29.04
C SER A 702 -23.75 9.22 30.52
N ARG A 703 -24.69 9.28 31.46
CA ARG A 703 -24.41 9.06 32.89
C ARG A 703 -24.11 7.60 33.22
N LEU A 704 -24.54 6.66 32.38
CA LEU A 704 -24.25 5.23 32.54
C LEU A 704 -22.75 4.92 32.39
N PHE A 705 -22.02 5.76 31.66
CA PHE A 705 -20.58 5.58 31.40
C PHE A 705 -19.70 6.57 32.18
N ASN A 706 -20.28 7.32 33.13
CA ASN A 706 -19.56 8.33 33.89
C ASN A 706 -19.38 7.89 35.36
N SER A 707 -18.12 7.80 35.78
CA SER A 707 -17.73 7.36 37.13
C SER A 707 -18.13 8.32 38.25
N ASP A 708 -18.44 9.58 37.94
CA ASP A 708 -19.03 10.53 38.90
C ASP A 708 -20.49 10.17 39.24
N TYR A 709 -21.16 9.39 38.39
CA TYR A 709 -22.57 9.00 38.54
C TYR A 709 -22.77 7.53 38.91
N THR A 710 -21.95 6.61 38.39
CA THR A 710 -22.04 5.17 38.68
C THR A 710 -20.66 4.52 38.86
N LEU A 711 -20.55 3.57 39.80
CA LEU A 711 -19.31 2.82 40.04
C LEU A 711 -19.06 1.73 38.99
N THR A 712 -20.07 1.38 38.19
CA THR A 712 -20.01 0.36 37.14
C THR A 712 -19.80 0.98 35.75
N ALA A 713 -19.31 2.22 35.68
CA ALA A 713 -19.19 2.96 34.42
C ALA A 713 -18.38 2.21 33.35
N ASP A 714 -17.31 1.54 33.75
CA ASP A 714 -16.48 0.77 32.83
C ASP A 714 -17.15 -0.53 32.38
N GLU A 715 -17.72 -1.28 33.32
CA GLU A 715 -18.49 -2.49 33.04
C GLU A 715 -19.70 -2.20 32.13
N ASN A 716 -20.35 -1.05 32.32
CA ASN A 716 -21.47 -0.61 31.49
C ASN A 716 -21.01 -0.31 30.05
N TYR A 717 -19.83 0.27 29.87
CA TYR A 717 -19.31 0.56 28.54
C TYR A 717 -18.91 -0.72 27.79
N ASP A 718 -18.26 -1.67 28.47
CA ASP A 718 -17.95 -2.98 27.88
C ASP A 718 -19.26 -3.69 27.48
N ALA A 719 -20.29 -3.67 28.33
CA ALA A 719 -21.61 -4.20 28.01
C ALA A 719 -22.31 -3.46 26.84
N TRP A 720 -22.01 -2.18 26.63
CA TRP A 720 -22.54 -1.40 25.50
C TRP A 720 -21.86 -1.77 24.18
N VAL A 721 -20.55 -2.05 24.21
CA VAL A 721 -19.82 -2.64 23.08
C VAL A 721 -20.40 -4.03 22.75
N ASP A 722 -20.58 -4.89 23.75
CA ASP A 722 -21.17 -6.22 23.56
C ASP A 722 -22.60 -6.15 23.00
N TYR A 723 -23.43 -5.23 23.50
CA TYR A 723 -24.80 -5.04 23.03
C TYR A 723 -24.87 -4.67 21.55
N ARG A 724 -24.05 -3.70 21.11
CA ARG A 724 -23.99 -3.30 19.69
C ARG A 724 -23.41 -4.40 18.82
N THR A 725 -22.42 -5.14 19.34
CA THR A 725 -21.86 -6.32 18.65
C THR A 725 -22.94 -7.37 18.44
N GLN A 726 -23.78 -7.63 19.43
CA GLN A 726 -24.89 -8.57 19.30
C GLN A 726 -25.96 -8.10 18.31
N ILE A 727 -26.20 -6.78 18.18
CA ILE A 727 -27.11 -6.26 17.15
C ILE A 727 -26.63 -6.65 15.75
N ILE A 728 -25.34 -6.44 15.44
CA ILE A 728 -24.78 -6.80 14.14
C ILE A 728 -24.78 -8.32 13.97
N THR A 729 -24.31 -9.08 14.96
CA THR A 729 -24.28 -10.55 14.91
C THR A 729 -25.67 -11.15 14.68
N ASN A 730 -26.71 -10.64 15.37
CA ASN A 730 -28.09 -11.07 15.15
C ASN A 730 -28.58 -10.72 13.75
N PHE A 731 -28.19 -9.56 13.21
CA PHE A 731 -28.60 -9.19 11.86
C PHE A 731 -27.93 -10.09 10.80
N VAL A 732 -26.67 -10.49 10.99
CA VAL A 732 -26.03 -11.51 10.13
C VAL A 732 -26.74 -12.86 10.22
N GLU A 733 -27.14 -13.28 11.42
CA GLU A 733 -27.95 -14.49 11.62
C GLU A 733 -29.30 -14.39 10.86
N ARG A 734 -29.97 -13.23 10.94
CA ARG A 734 -31.20 -12.96 10.17
C ARG A 734 -30.95 -13.03 8.66
N ILE A 735 -29.87 -12.47 8.13
CA ILE A 735 -29.53 -12.59 6.70
C ILE A 735 -29.34 -14.06 6.32
N LYS A 736 -28.65 -14.85 7.17
CA LYS A 736 -28.49 -16.29 6.97
C LYS A 736 -29.84 -17.02 6.93
N ASP A 737 -30.77 -16.73 7.83
CA ASP A 737 -32.06 -17.43 7.91
C ASP A 737 -33.09 -16.93 6.89
N GLU A 738 -33.22 -15.61 6.74
CA GLU A 738 -34.28 -14.95 5.98
C GLU A 738 -33.92 -14.69 4.51
N VAL A 739 -32.63 -14.61 4.17
CA VAL A 739 -32.14 -14.40 2.79
C VAL A 739 -31.49 -15.68 2.25
N LYS A 740 -30.40 -16.17 2.87
CA LYS A 740 -29.75 -17.41 2.40
C LYS A 740 -30.66 -18.62 2.56
N GLY A 741 -31.38 -18.75 3.67
CA GLY A 741 -32.31 -19.85 3.94
C GLY A 741 -33.51 -19.92 2.98
N THR A 742 -33.81 -18.84 2.27
CA THR A 742 -34.90 -18.78 1.27
C THR A 742 -34.40 -18.93 -0.18
N HIS A 743 -33.09 -18.81 -0.41
CA HIS A 743 -32.44 -18.88 -1.72
C HIS A 743 -31.47 -20.06 -1.80
N GLU A 744 -31.95 -21.19 -2.34
CA GLU A 744 -31.15 -22.41 -2.50
C GLU A 744 -29.89 -22.16 -3.34
N GLY A 745 -28.72 -22.49 -2.78
CA GLY A 745 -27.43 -22.32 -3.45
C GLY A 745 -26.81 -20.93 -3.35
N LEU A 746 -27.45 -19.96 -2.67
CA LEU A 746 -26.87 -18.62 -2.46
C LEU A 746 -25.58 -18.71 -1.63
N ILE A 747 -24.52 -18.08 -2.13
CA ILE A 747 -23.27 -17.89 -1.40
C ILE A 747 -23.34 -16.58 -0.60
N LEU A 748 -23.18 -16.67 0.72
CA LEU A 748 -23.04 -15.51 1.59
C LEU A 748 -21.56 -15.25 1.87
N SER A 749 -21.09 -14.06 1.52
CA SER A 749 -19.71 -13.62 1.72
C SER A 749 -19.67 -12.32 2.51
N THR A 750 -18.53 -11.99 3.13
CA THR A 750 -18.45 -10.75 3.93
C THR A 750 -17.04 -10.15 4.02
N ALA A 751 -16.98 -8.83 3.84
CA ALA A 751 -15.80 -8.00 4.04
C ALA A 751 -15.61 -7.67 5.53
N VAL A 752 -14.47 -8.07 6.09
CA VAL A 752 -14.19 -7.92 7.52
C VAL A 752 -12.78 -7.41 7.77
N PHE A 753 -12.59 -6.72 8.89
CA PHE A 753 -11.26 -6.32 9.34
C PHE A 753 -10.53 -7.54 9.94
N PRO A 754 -9.25 -7.76 9.61
CA PRO A 754 -8.54 -8.98 9.99
C PRO A 754 -8.30 -9.12 11.50
N SER A 755 -8.21 -8.01 12.25
CA SER A 755 -8.01 -8.02 13.71
C SER A 755 -9.34 -8.22 14.45
N LEU A 756 -9.55 -9.36 15.12
CA LEU A 756 -10.79 -9.62 15.87
C LEU A 756 -11.02 -8.60 16.98
N THR A 757 -9.96 -8.31 17.76
CA THR A 757 -10.04 -7.40 18.90
C THR A 757 -10.41 -5.99 18.44
N GLU A 758 -9.83 -5.51 17.34
CA GLU A 758 -10.17 -4.20 16.80
C GLU A 758 -11.58 -4.20 16.18
N SER A 759 -11.94 -5.27 15.47
CA SER A 759 -13.25 -5.44 14.82
C SER A 759 -14.39 -5.37 15.83
N ILE A 760 -14.28 -6.05 16.96
CA ILE A 760 -15.28 -5.98 18.04
C ILE A 760 -15.27 -4.58 18.67
N ASN A 761 -14.12 -4.14 19.19
CA ASN A 761 -14.08 -2.95 20.06
C ASN A 761 -14.38 -1.63 19.32
N THR A 762 -14.08 -1.55 18.02
CA THR A 762 -14.22 -0.29 17.27
C THR A 762 -15.35 -0.31 16.25
N LYS A 763 -15.74 -1.50 15.75
CA LYS A 763 -16.68 -1.65 14.63
C LYS A 763 -17.86 -2.56 14.98
N MET A 764 -17.85 -3.22 16.14
CA MET A 764 -18.90 -4.12 16.59
C MET A 764 -19.11 -5.32 15.65
N GLN A 765 -18.02 -5.81 15.06
CA GLN A 765 -17.99 -6.90 14.09
C GLN A 765 -17.36 -8.16 14.72
N ASP A 766 -18.19 -9.15 15.05
CA ASP A 766 -17.76 -10.45 15.62
C ASP A 766 -17.73 -11.55 14.55
N TRP A 767 -16.84 -11.37 13.58
CA TRP A 767 -16.70 -12.30 12.47
C TRP A 767 -16.28 -13.71 12.90
N GLN A 768 -15.63 -13.87 14.07
CA GLN A 768 -15.21 -15.19 14.55
C GLN A 768 -16.43 -16.08 14.81
N THR A 769 -17.45 -15.51 15.45
CA THR A 769 -18.73 -16.20 15.66
C THR A 769 -19.38 -16.56 14.34
N TRP A 770 -19.45 -15.62 13.39
CA TRP A 770 -20.14 -15.85 12.10
C TRP A 770 -19.48 -16.97 11.29
N PHE A 771 -18.15 -17.00 11.26
CA PHE A 771 -17.38 -18.03 10.54
C PHE A 771 -17.41 -19.37 11.26
N SER A 772 -17.23 -19.38 12.59
CA SER A 772 -17.25 -20.60 13.38
C SER A 772 -18.62 -21.28 13.33
N ASN A 773 -19.70 -20.50 13.30
CA ASN A 773 -21.07 -20.99 13.17
C ASN A 773 -21.44 -21.41 11.73
N GLY A 774 -20.58 -21.11 10.74
CA GLY A 774 -20.82 -21.46 9.35
C GLY A 774 -21.87 -20.60 8.64
N TRP A 775 -22.22 -19.43 9.20
CA TRP A 775 -23.20 -18.51 8.60
C TRP A 775 -22.73 -17.91 7.28
N ILE A 776 -21.41 -17.73 7.17
CA ILE A 776 -20.74 -17.20 5.99
C ILE A 776 -20.05 -18.34 5.26
N ASP A 777 -20.22 -18.39 3.94
CA ASP A 777 -19.55 -19.36 3.06
C ASP A 777 -18.14 -18.88 2.67
N VAL A 778 -17.97 -17.57 2.42
CA VAL A 778 -16.70 -16.97 1.99
C VAL A 778 -16.36 -15.74 2.82
N ALA A 779 -15.32 -15.84 3.64
CA ALA A 779 -14.74 -14.70 4.33
C ALA A 779 -13.80 -13.92 3.40
N THR A 780 -13.93 -12.59 3.36
CA THR A 780 -13.04 -11.71 2.58
C THR A 780 -12.32 -10.71 3.49
N PRO A 781 -11.27 -11.14 4.22
CA PRO A 781 -10.57 -10.23 5.11
C PRO A 781 -9.83 -9.14 4.36
N MET A 782 -10.01 -7.90 4.80
CA MET A 782 -9.30 -6.73 4.26
C MET A 782 -7.86 -6.69 4.79
N ALA A 783 -6.99 -7.52 4.22
CA ALA A 783 -5.57 -7.59 4.53
C ALA A 783 -4.79 -6.47 3.81
N TYR A 784 -5.22 -5.23 4.01
CA TYR A 784 -4.69 -4.04 3.34
C TYR A 784 -3.39 -3.57 4.01
N TYR A 785 -2.35 -4.39 3.86
CA TYR A 785 -1.00 -4.12 4.36
C TYR A 785 -0.07 -3.77 3.22
N THR A 786 1.02 -3.07 3.53
CA THR A 786 2.04 -2.72 2.54
C THR A 786 3.08 -3.82 2.36
N ASP A 787 3.35 -4.63 3.40
CA ASP A 787 4.33 -5.73 3.37
C ASP A 787 3.61 -7.07 3.20
N SER A 788 4.07 -7.88 2.24
CA SER A 788 3.56 -9.24 2.01
C SER A 788 3.74 -10.15 3.24
N ALA A 789 4.74 -9.92 4.10
CA ALA A 789 4.92 -10.66 5.35
C ALA A 789 3.80 -10.41 6.37
N ASP A 790 3.27 -9.19 6.40
CA ASP A 790 2.14 -8.81 7.26
C ASP A 790 0.84 -9.43 6.71
N VAL A 791 0.65 -9.43 5.38
CA VAL A 791 -0.44 -10.16 4.72
C VAL A 791 -0.43 -11.64 5.14
N LEU A 792 0.72 -12.31 4.99
CA LEU A 792 0.88 -13.72 5.37
C LEU A 792 0.48 -13.96 6.84
N THR A 793 1.00 -13.15 7.75
CA THR A 793 0.82 -13.33 9.20
C THR A 793 -0.63 -13.11 9.61
N HIS A 794 -1.24 -12.00 9.16
CA HIS A 794 -2.60 -11.64 9.57
C HIS A 794 -3.67 -12.53 8.92
N VAL A 795 -3.46 -12.97 7.68
CA VAL A 795 -4.34 -13.98 7.05
C VAL A 795 -4.24 -15.32 7.80
N SER A 796 -3.03 -15.75 8.14
CA SER A 796 -2.82 -17.00 8.90
C SER A 796 -3.49 -16.95 10.27
N ASP A 797 -3.30 -15.86 11.02
CA ASP A 797 -3.87 -15.69 12.36
C ASP A 797 -5.39 -15.74 12.32
N MET A 798 -6.01 -15.07 11.35
CA MET A 798 -7.47 -15.08 11.19
C MET A 798 -8.00 -16.49 10.90
N ILE A 799 -7.40 -17.21 9.96
CA ILE A 799 -7.81 -18.58 9.61
C ILE A 799 -7.67 -19.51 10.82
N LEU A 800 -6.59 -19.37 11.60
CA LEU A 800 -6.39 -20.14 12.84
C LEU A 800 -7.45 -19.82 13.90
N MET A 801 -7.94 -18.58 13.96
CA MET A 801 -8.95 -18.13 14.93
C MET A 801 -10.37 -18.55 14.54
N ALA A 802 -10.75 -18.43 13.27
CA ALA A 802 -12.10 -18.71 12.78
C ALA A 802 -12.33 -20.17 12.36
N GLY A 803 -11.28 -20.91 12.03
CA GLY A 803 -11.37 -22.32 11.66
C GLY A 803 -11.79 -22.56 10.21
N ASN A 804 -12.33 -23.75 9.93
CA ASN A 804 -12.48 -24.28 8.56
C ASN A 804 -13.93 -24.36 8.06
N ASN A 805 -14.85 -23.60 8.64
CA ASN A 805 -16.27 -23.64 8.28
C ASN A 805 -16.64 -22.68 7.13
N CYS A 806 -15.68 -21.93 6.59
CA CYS A 806 -15.83 -21.10 5.40
C CYS A 806 -14.58 -21.18 4.51
N TYR A 807 -14.71 -20.68 3.28
CA TYR A 807 -13.58 -20.33 2.42
C TYR A 807 -13.04 -18.95 2.81
N TYR A 808 -11.80 -18.67 2.41
CA TYR A 808 -11.13 -17.40 2.70
C TYR A 808 -10.56 -16.87 1.41
N TYR A 809 -10.99 -15.67 0.99
CA TYR A 809 -10.42 -14.94 -0.14
C TYR A 809 -9.87 -13.60 0.38
N ALA A 810 -8.57 -13.51 0.58
CA ALA A 810 -7.96 -12.33 1.20
C ALA A 810 -8.11 -11.09 0.30
N GLY A 811 -8.71 -10.03 0.84
CA GLY A 811 -8.77 -8.72 0.23
C GLY A 811 -7.41 -8.02 0.27
N LEU A 812 -6.92 -7.58 -0.89
CA LEU A 812 -5.61 -6.97 -1.09
C LEU A 812 -5.76 -5.59 -1.75
N ALA A 813 -4.99 -4.61 -1.30
CA ALA A 813 -5.07 -3.22 -1.74
C ALA A 813 -3.67 -2.64 -2.07
N SER A 814 -2.78 -3.47 -2.62
CA SER A 814 -1.39 -3.11 -2.92
C SER A 814 -1.30 -1.88 -3.82
N SER A 815 -1.84 -1.95 -5.04
CA SER A 815 -1.83 -0.83 -6.00
C SER A 815 -2.64 0.37 -5.48
N TYR A 816 -3.74 0.13 -4.77
CA TYR A 816 -4.53 1.20 -4.14
C TYR A 816 -3.71 1.97 -3.10
N SER A 817 -2.75 1.31 -2.46
CA SER A 817 -1.81 1.91 -1.50
C SER A 817 -0.59 2.57 -2.17
N GLY A 818 -0.55 2.65 -3.50
CA GLY A 818 0.59 3.18 -4.27
C GLY A 818 1.81 2.26 -4.25
N LEU A 819 1.60 0.94 -4.17
CA LEU A 819 2.69 -0.02 -4.35
C LEU A 819 2.85 -0.39 -5.82
N PRO A 820 4.07 -0.71 -6.26
CA PRO A 820 4.32 -1.16 -7.63
C PRO A 820 3.50 -2.41 -7.99
N ALA A 821 3.14 -2.55 -9.26
CA ALA A 821 2.26 -3.62 -9.75
C ALA A 821 2.66 -5.02 -9.31
N TYR A 822 3.96 -5.32 -9.23
CA TYR A 822 4.48 -6.64 -8.84
C TYR A 822 4.10 -7.05 -7.41
N GLU A 823 3.82 -6.09 -6.52
CA GLU A 823 3.38 -6.40 -5.16
C GLU A 823 1.99 -7.07 -5.14
N ASN A 824 1.18 -6.95 -6.21
CA ASN A 824 -0.01 -7.78 -6.36
C ASN A 824 0.35 -9.27 -6.33
N ALA A 825 1.35 -9.70 -7.11
CA ALA A 825 1.77 -11.11 -7.13
C ALA A 825 2.33 -11.55 -5.77
N ASN A 826 3.19 -10.73 -5.14
CA ASN A 826 3.75 -11.05 -3.82
C ASN A 826 2.69 -11.16 -2.73
N GLN A 827 1.74 -10.23 -2.67
CA GLN A 827 0.70 -10.25 -1.65
C GLN A 827 -0.32 -11.36 -1.89
N ILE A 828 -0.61 -11.71 -3.15
CA ILE A 828 -1.43 -12.89 -3.45
C ILE A 828 -0.69 -14.16 -2.99
N ASP A 829 0.58 -14.34 -3.36
CA ASP A 829 1.37 -15.50 -2.91
C ASP A 829 1.41 -15.59 -1.37
N ALA A 830 1.62 -14.47 -0.69
CA ALA A 830 1.60 -14.40 0.77
C ALA A 830 0.23 -14.78 1.37
N ALA A 831 -0.88 -14.33 0.78
CA ALA A 831 -2.21 -14.72 1.23
C ALA A 831 -2.45 -16.22 1.08
N LEU A 832 -2.04 -16.82 -0.05
CA LEU A 832 -2.16 -18.26 -0.32
C LEU A 832 -1.29 -19.08 0.65
N LEU A 833 -0.05 -18.65 0.88
CA LEU A 833 0.84 -19.22 1.89
C LEU A 833 0.27 -19.12 3.31
N GLY A 834 -0.57 -18.11 3.57
CA GLY A 834 -1.31 -17.95 4.82
C GLY A 834 -2.50 -18.91 4.98
N GLY A 835 -2.80 -19.69 3.95
CA GLY A 835 -3.93 -20.64 3.93
C GLY A 835 -5.18 -20.09 3.24
N SER A 836 -5.12 -18.91 2.62
CA SER A 836 -6.22 -18.39 1.82
C SER A 836 -6.48 -19.28 0.60
N HIS A 837 -7.75 -19.44 0.22
CA HIS A 837 -8.17 -20.21 -0.96
C HIS A 837 -8.27 -19.34 -2.21
N GLY A 838 -8.01 -18.05 -2.07
CA GLY A 838 -8.17 -17.06 -3.11
C GLY A 838 -7.80 -15.68 -2.62
N TYR A 839 -8.07 -14.68 -3.43
CA TYR A 839 -7.84 -13.28 -3.14
C TYR A 839 -8.92 -12.41 -3.77
N VAL A 840 -9.01 -11.17 -3.30
CA VAL A 840 -9.88 -10.14 -3.83
C VAL A 840 -9.09 -8.85 -3.99
N ILE A 841 -8.95 -8.31 -5.21
CA ILE A 841 -8.29 -7.01 -5.40
C ILE A 841 -9.28 -5.89 -5.06
N PHE A 842 -8.88 -4.99 -4.16
CA PHE A 842 -9.55 -3.73 -3.87
C PHE A 842 -8.81 -2.59 -4.59
N CYS A 843 -9.33 -2.06 -5.69
CA CYS A 843 -10.58 -2.41 -6.37
C CYS A 843 -10.42 -2.37 -7.89
N SER A 844 -11.52 -2.50 -8.64
CA SER A 844 -11.58 -2.44 -10.11
C SER A 844 -10.67 -1.40 -10.78
N THR A 845 -10.58 -0.19 -10.22
CA THR A 845 -9.74 0.91 -10.74
C THR A 845 -8.24 0.62 -10.69
N GLN A 846 -7.81 -0.40 -9.95
CA GLN A 846 -6.42 -0.83 -9.85
C GLN A 846 -6.06 -1.85 -10.94
N VAL A 847 -7.04 -2.37 -11.66
CA VAL A 847 -6.87 -3.34 -12.74
C VAL A 847 -7.25 -2.71 -14.08
N LEU A 848 -8.43 -2.09 -14.14
CA LEU A 848 -8.90 -1.41 -15.34
C LEU A 848 -8.05 -0.16 -15.59
N GLY A 849 -7.40 -0.09 -16.74
CA GLY A 849 -6.48 1.01 -17.10
C GLY A 849 -5.04 0.85 -16.61
N HIS A 850 -4.70 -0.26 -15.92
CA HIS A 850 -3.37 -0.54 -15.39
C HIS A 850 -2.76 -1.78 -16.07
N GLU A 851 -2.16 -1.59 -17.25
CA GLU A 851 -1.59 -2.69 -18.06
C GLU A 851 -0.47 -3.45 -17.32
N ASP A 852 0.31 -2.75 -16.49
CA ASP A 852 1.36 -3.30 -15.63
C ASP A 852 0.82 -4.31 -14.60
N VAL A 853 -0.28 -3.97 -13.91
CA VAL A 853 -0.97 -4.88 -12.98
C VAL A 853 -1.56 -6.07 -13.74
N GLN A 854 -2.18 -5.81 -14.90
CA GLN A 854 -2.73 -6.88 -15.73
C GLN A 854 -1.66 -7.86 -16.18
N GLU A 855 -0.49 -7.39 -16.63
CA GLU A 855 0.64 -8.23 -17.03
C GLU A 855 1.15 -9.11 -15.88
N VAL A 856 1.37 -8.53 -14.70
CA VAL A 856 1.81 -9.27 -13.51
C VAL A 856 0.84 -10.40 -13.16
N LEU A 857 -0.47 -10.13 -13.17
CA LEU A 857 -1.48 -11.16 -12.88
C LEU A 857 -1.45 -12.29 -13.90
N LYS A 858 -1.40 -11.95 -15.20
CA LYS A 858 -1.37 -12.90 -16.32
C LYS A 858 -0.11 -13.76 -16.37
N SER A 859 1.04 -13.21 -15.97
CA SER A 859 2.33 -13.90 -16.11
C SER A 859 2.52 -15.08 -15.17
N GLY A 860 1.85 -15.09 -14.01
CA GLY A 860 2.12 -16.03 -12.93
C GLY A 860 0.89 -16.70 -12.34
N ILE A 861 0.44 -16.16 -11.22
CA ILE A 861 -0.60 -16.75 -10.36
C ILE A 861 -1.95 -16.98 -11.07
N ASN A 862 -2.22 -16.25 -12.17
CA ASN A 862 -3.40 -16.43 -13.02
C ASN A 862 -3.09 -16.95 -14.43
N ALA A 863 -1.90 -17.50 -14.69
CA ALA A 863 -1.47 -17.92 -16.02
C ALA A 863 -2.33 -19.05 -16.64
N ALA A 864 -3.07 -19.80 -15.82
CA ALA A 864 -4.06 -20.78 -16.26
C ALA A 864 -5.42 -20.52 -15.59
N ASP A 865 -6.53 -20.89 -16.26
CA ASP A 865 -7.88 -20.83 -15.68
C ASP A 865 -7.96 -21.64 -14.36
N ALA A 866 -8.82 -21.20 -13.44
CA ALA A 866 -9.03 -21.86 -12.16
C ALA A 866 -10.52 -22.04 -11.84
N VAL A 867 -10.84 -23.14 -11.15
CA VAL A 867 -12.17 -23.42 -10.60
C VAL A 867 -12.33 -22.75 -9.23
N LEU A 868 -13.52 -22.26 -8.92
CA LEU A 868 -13.80 -21.64 -7.63
C LEU A 868 -13.72 -22.69 -6.50
N PRO A 869 -13.10 -22.37 -5.36
CA PRO A 869 -13.07 -23.25 -4.18
C PRO A 869 -14.45 -23.68 -3.69
N HIS A 870 -15.49 -22.87 -3.90
CA HIS A 870 -16.88 -23.19 -3.58
C HIS A 870 -17.67 -23.85 -4.72
N ALA A 871 -17.06 -24.20 -5.86
CA ALA A 871 -17.70 -25.01 -6.91
C ALA A 871 -18.06 -26.42 -6.41
N SER A 872 -18.69 -27.27 -7.22
CA SER A 872 -19.06 -28.61 -6.76
C SER A 872 -17.83 -29.46 -6.38
N VAL A 873 -18.03 -30.46 -5.52
CA VAL A 873 -16.97 -31.43 -5.15
C VAL A 873 -16.37 -32.08 -6.41
N ALA A 874 -17.22 -32.44 -7.38
CA ALA A 874 -16.78 -33.07 -8.62
C ALA A 874 -15.88 -32.15 -9.46
N GLU A 875 -16.27 -30.90 -9.66
CA GLU A 875 -15.49 -29.92 -10.44
C GLU A 875 -14.13 -29.63 -9.78
N VAL A 876 -14.10 -29.52 -8.45
CA VAL A 876 -12.85 -29.31 -7.70
C VAL A 876 -11.91 -30.52 -7.83
N LEU A 877 -12.43 -31.74 -7.73
CA LEU A 877 -11.62 -32.95 -7.91
C LEU A 877 -11.09 -33.08 -9.33
N GLU A 878 -11.95 -32.85 -10.33
CA GLU A 878 -11.58 -32.90 -11.75
C GLU A 878 -10.46 -31.89 -12.04
N ALA A 879 -10.60 -30.63 -11.60
CA ALA A 879 -9.58 -29.61 -11.78
C ALA A 879 -8.22 -29.99 -11.18
N TYR A 880 -8.20 -30.52 -9.94
CA TYR A 880 -6.95 -30.97 -9.34
C TYR A 880 -6.36 -32.20 -10.03
N PHE A 881 -7.17 -33.20 -10.36
CA PHE A 881 -6.70 -34.44 -10.95
C PHE A 881 -6.20 -34.23 -12.38
N ASP A 882 -6.91 -33.45 -13.20
CA ASP A 882 -6.46 -33.07 -14.54
C ASP A 882 -5.15 -32.30 -14.47
N CYS A 883 -5.02 -31.36 -13.54
CA CYS A 883 -3.78 -30.62 -13.32
C CYS A 883 -2.62 -31.55 -12.93
N ILE A 884 -2.84 -32.50 -12.00
CA ILE A 884 -1.82 -33.46 -11.59
C ILE A 884 -1.40 -34.36 -12.76
N LEU A 885 -2.34 -34.88 -13.55
CA LEU A 885 -2.06 -35.75 -14.69
C LEU A 885 -1.33 -34.99 -15.80
N ASP A 886 -1.76 -33.77 -16.12
CA ASP A 886 -1.09 -32.91 -17.10
C ASP A 886 0.36 -32.60 -16.68
N ARG A 887 0.59 -32.22 -15.40
CA ARG A 887 1.95 -32.06 -14.84
C ARG A 887 2.75 -33.35 -14.91
N ALA A 888 2.12 -34.50 -14.66
CA ALA A 888 2.80 -35.78 -14.72
C ALA A 888 3.33 -36.09 -16.13
N GLU A 889 2.54 -35.82 -17.17
CA GLU A 889 2.94 -36.01 -18.56
C GLU A 889 3.99 -34.99 -19.02
N ARG A 890 3.76 -33.69 -18.76
CA ARG A 890 4.62 -32.60 -19.24
C ARG A 890 5.92 -32.45 -18.46
N ILE A 891 5.91 -32.73 -17.16
CA ILE A 891 6.99 -32.38 -16.23
C ILE A 891 7.59 -33.60 -15.55
N TYR A 892 6.77 -34.43 -14.88
CA TYR A 892 7.31 -35.48 -14.00
C TYR A 892 7.93 -36.66 -14.75
N ILE A 893 7.27 -37.16 -15.81
CA ILE A 893 7.80 -38.24 -16.65
C ILE A 893 9.07 -37.80 -17.38
N PRO A 894 9.12 -36.62 -18.05
CA PRO A 894 10.35 -36.13 -18.69
C PRO A 894 11.51 -35.91 -17.71
N ALA A 895 11.22 -35.46 -16.48
CA ALA A 895 12.22 -35.32 -15.42
C ALA A 895 12.70 -36.67 -14.83
N GLY A 896 12.07 -37.79 -15.21
CA GLY A 896 12.37 -39.12 -14.70
C GLY A 896 11.88 -39.38 -13.26
N GLY A 897 11.03 -38.50 -12.73
CA GLY A 897 10.42 -38.63 -11.41
C GLY A 897 9.22 -39.56 -11.38
N MET A 898 8.59 -39.85 -12.53
CA MET A 898 7.46 -40.77 -12.69
C MET A 898 7.64 -41.66 -13.92
N THR A 899 7.15 -42.90 -13.87
CA THR A 899 7.08 -43.81 -15.03
C THR A 899 5.69 -43.84 -15.64
N GLN A 900 5.55 -44.24 -16.92
CA GLN A 900 4.23 -44.38 -17.55
C GLN A 900 3.30 -45.36 -16.83
N GLU A 901 3.85 -46.42 -16.23
CA GLU A 901 3.07 -47.39 -15.45
C GLU A 901 2.50 -46.75 -14.18
N GLN A 902 3.31 -45.93 -13.50
CA GLN A 902 2.86 -45.16 -12.34
C GLN A 902 1.82 -44.10 -12.71
N TYR A 903 2.01 -43.39 -13.82
CA TYR A 903 1.00 -42.46 -14.36
C TYR A 903 -0.34 -43.16 -14.57
N THR A 904 -0.33 -44.30 -15.28
CA THR A 904 -1.57 -45.04 -15.58
C THR A 904 -2.24 -45.55 -14.30
N ALA A 905 -1.46 -45.94 -13.30
CA ALA A 905 -1.97 -46.35 -12.00
C ALA A 905 -2.59 -45.18 -11.22
N LEU A 906 -2.00 -43.99 -11.30
CA LEU A 906 -2.54 -42.77 -10.67
C LEU A 906 -3.85 -42.34 -11.36
N GLU A 907 -3.85 -42.28 -12.69
CA GLU A 907 -5.03 -41.99 -13.51
C GLU A 907 -6.19 -42.94 -13.18
N THR A 908 -5.93 -44.25 -13.11
CA THR A 908 -6.96 -45.24 -12.73
C THR A 908 -7.52 -44.94 -11.32
N ARG A 909 -6.68 -44.53 -10.37
CA ARG A 909 -7.14 -44.17 -9.02
C ARG A 909 -7.97 -42.88 -9.01
N PHE A 910 -7.60 -41.89 -9.82
CA PHE A 910 -8.41 -40.69 -10.00
C PHE A 910 -9.77 -41.00 -10.62
N GLU A 911 -9.84 -41.85 -11.66
CA GLU A 911 -11.10 -42.31 -12.25
C GLU A 911 -11.99 -43.04 -11.23
N GLU A 912 -11.39 -43.88 -10.37
CA GLU A 912 -12.10 -44.56 -9.29
C GLU A 912 -12.68 -43.57 -8.27
N ILE A 913 -11.92 -42.53 -7.89
CA ILE A 913 -12.35 -41.50 -6.94
C ILE A 913 -13.45 -40.62 -7.55
N LEU A 914 -13.30 -40.18 -8.81
CA LEU A 914 -14.29 -39.36 -9.52
C LEU A 914 -15.63 -40.10 -9.71
N ALA A 915 -15.62 -41.44 -9.70
CA ALA A 915 -16.82 -42.26 -9.79
C ALA A 915 -17.55 -42.46 -8.44
N MET A 916 -16.98 -42.00 -7.33
CA MET A 916 -17.59 -42.11 -6.00
C MET A 916 -18.79 -41.16 -5.85
N ASP A 917 -19.70 -41.48 -4.95
CA ASP A 917 -20.87 -40.64 -4.69
C ASP A 917 -20.45 -39.40 -3.89
N VAL A 918 -20.80 -38.21 -4.38
CA VAL A 918 -20.55 -36.92 -3.71
C VAL A 918 -21.85 -36.20 -3.36
N SER A 919 -22.99 -36.87 -3.50
CA SER A 919 -24.32 -36.32 -3.20
C SER A 919 -24.73 -36.44 -1.73
N THR A 920 -23.89 -37.06 -0.90
CA THR A 920 -24.11 -37.25 0.54
C THR A 920 -22.83 -36.98 1.33
N SER A 921 -22.95 -36.62 2.61
CA SER A 921 -21.79 -36.41 3.48
C SER A 921 -20.95 -37.68 3.68
N GLU A 922 -21.60 -38.86 3.76
CA GLU A 922 -20.92 -40.16 3.82
C GLU A 922 -20.06 -40.38 2.57
N GLY A 923 -20.62 -40.13 1.38
CA GLY A 923 -19.89 -40.26 0.11
C GLY A 923 -18.71 -39.29 -0.02
N ILE A 924 -18.88 -38.02 0.36
CA ILE A 924 -17.79 -37.02 0.39
C ILE A 924 -16.69 -37.45 1.38
N ASN A 925 -17.07 -38.01 2.53
CA ASN A 925 -16.12 -38.53 3.50
C ASN A 925 -15.37 -39.77 2.97
N GLU A 926 -16.02 -40.66 2.21
CA GLU A 926 -15.33 -41.76 1.53
C GLU A 926 -14.30 -41.26 0.52
N VAL A 927 -14.64 -40.21 -0.24
CA VAL A 927 -13.70 -39.52 -1.16
C VAL A 927 -12.51 -38.95 -0.39
N LEU A 928 -12.76 -38.25 0.72
CA LEU A 928 -11.72 -37.69 1.59
C LEU A 928 -10.75 -38.78 2.06
N LEU A 929 -11.27 -39.92 2.52
CA LEU A 929 -10.45 -41.06 2.94
C LEU A 929 -9.63 -41.64 1.78
N ALA A 930 -10.21 -41.76 0.58
CA ALA A 930 -9.50 -42.27 -0.60
C ALA A 930 -8.36 -41.35 -1.04
N ILE A 931 -8.54 -40.03 -0.93
CA ILE A 931 -7.48 -39.03 -1.17
C ILE A 931 -6.40 -39.13 -0.10
N GLY A 932 -6.78 -39.27 1.17
CA GLY A 932 -5.83 -39.46 2.27
C GLY A 932 -4.98 -40.73 2.11
N GLU A 933 -5.56 -41.84 1.63
CA GLU A 933 -4.79 -43.04 1.25
C GLU A 933 -3.77 -42.73 0.14
N LEU A 934 -4.20 -42.04 -0.91
CA LEU A 934 -3.33 -41.65 -2.02
C LEU A 934 -2.21 -40.70 -1.57
N ALA A 935 -2.50 -39.75 -0.68
CA ALA A 935 -1.53 -38.82 -0.11
C ALA A 935 -0.48 -39.54 0.76
N ASN A 936 -0.85 -40.62 1.45
CA ASN A 936 0.08 -41.45 2.21
C ASN A 936 0.97 -42.32 1.30
N ASP A 937 0.40 -42.83 0.19
CA ASP A 937 1.06 -43.74 -0.74
C ASP A 937 1.66 -43.03 -1.97
N TYR A 938 1.75 -41.70 -1.96
CA TYR A 938 2.21 -40.88 -3.10
C TYR A 938 3.57 -41.32 -3.71
N ARG A 939 4.44 -41.95 -2.89
CA ARG A 939 5.75 -42.45 -3.32
C ARG A 939 5.68 -43.69 -4.22
N ASP A 940 4.54 -44.36 -4.26
CA ASP A 940 4.31 -45.44 -5.19
C ASP A 940 4.13 -44.90 -6.61
N TYR A 941 3.74 -43.63 -6.76
CA TYR A 941 3.48 -42.97 -8.03
C TYR A 941 4.63 -42.09 -8.53
N ALA A 942 5.42 -41.48 -7.63
CA ALA A 942 6.49 -40.58 -8.04
C ALA A 942 7.70 -40.61 -7.10
N THR A 943 8.83 -40.07 -7.57
CA THR A 943 10.11 -39.95 -6.85
C THR A 943 10.70 -38.54 -6.99
N GLY A 944 11.68 -38.19 -6.14
CA GLY A 944 12.39 -36.91 -6.24
C GLY A 944 11.48 -35.69 -6.02
N TYR A 945 11.68 -34.63 -6.81
CA TYR A 945 10.83 -33.44 -6.78
C TYR A 945 9.40 -33.72 -7.24
N SER A 946 9.20 -34.60 -8.22
CA SER A 946 7.86 -35.01 -8.66
C SER A 946 7.02 -35.59 -7.52
N ALA A 947 7.64 -36.40 -6.65
CA ALA A 947 6.95 -36.91 -5.46
C ALA A 947 6.57 -35.81 -4.47
N ARG A 948 7.45 -34.82 -4.27
CA ARG A 948 7.15 -33.69 -3.37
C ARG A 948 6.01 -32.85 -3.91
N ARG A 949 6.01 -32.55 -5.21
CA ARG A 949 4.93 -31.81 -5.87
C ARG A 949 3.59 -32.54 -5.80
N LEU A 950 3.58 -33.83 -6.16
CA LEU A 950 2.39 -34.68 -6.04
C LEU A 950 1.86 -34.70 -4.59
N SER A 951 2.74 -34.89 -3.61
CA SER A 951 2.35 -34.91 -2.20
C SER A 951 1.78 -33.57 -1.72
N GLY A 952 2.37 -32.45 -2.15
CA GLY A 952 1.88 -31.11 -1.82
C GLY A 952 0.47 -30.90 -2.35
N THR A 953 0.26 -31.12 -3.65
CA THR A 953 -1.06 -30.94 -4.26
C THR A 953 -2.09 -31.91 -3.69
N LEU A 954 -1.76 -33.18 -3.43
CA LEU A 954 -2.69 -34.11 -2.77
C LEU A 954 -3.09 -33.67 -1.35
N SER A 955 -2.18 -33.04 -0.61
CA SER A 955 -2.49 -32.48 0.72
C SER A 955 -3.43 -31.28 0.61
N GLU A 956 -3.27 -30.46 -0.42
CA GLU A 956 -4.20 -29.36 -0.74
C GLU A 956 -5.59 -29.90 -1.10
N VAL A 957 -5.67 -30.96 -1.94
CA VAL A 957 -6.94 -31.62 -2.28
C VAL A 957 -7.61 -32.17 -1.02
N GLU A 958 -6.86 -32.88 -0.17
CA GLU A 958 -7.37 -33.43 1.10
C GLU A 958 -7.98 -32.32 1.98
N SER A 959 -7.25 -31.22 2.17
CA SER A 959 -7.74 -30.08 2.96
C SER A 959 -8.98 -29.43 2.33
N MET A 960 -9.02 -29.31 1.00
CA MET A 960 -10.16 -28.74 0.29
C MET A 960 -11.41 -29.62 0.42
N ILE A 961 -11.28 -30.94 0.28
CA ILE A 961 -12.40 -31.88 0.42
C ILE A 961 -12.88 -31.96 1.87
N ASP A 962 -11.98 -31.91 2.86
CA ASP A 962 -12.37 -31.83 4.27
C ASP A 962 -13.23 -30.60 4.56
N ARG A 963 -12.87 -29.45 3.98
CA ARG A 963 -13.66 -28.22 4.09
C ARG A 963 -14.99 -28.31 3.35
N LYS A 964 -15.01 -28.92 2.16
CA LYS A 964 -16.25 -29.18 1.43
C LYS A 964 -17.20 -30.09 2.20
N LEU A 965 -16.69 -31.10 2.92
CA LEU A 965 -17.50 -31.93 3.79
C LEU A 965 -18.14 -31.10 4.91
N SER A 966 -17.35 -30.24 5.57
CA SER A 966 -17.89 -29.30 6.58
C SER A 966 -19.01 -28.42 6.01
N ARG A 967 -18.78 -27.76 4.88
CA ARG A 967 -19.80 -26.91 4.22
C ARG A 967 -21.04 -27.72 3.86
N PHE A 968 -20.86 -28.87 3.22
CA PHE A 968 -21.97 -29.73 2.82
C PHE A 968 -22.84 -30.11 4.03
N MET A 969 -22.24 -30.49 5.16
CA MET A 969 -22.99 -30.86 6.36
C MET A 969 -23.73 -29.67 6.98
N ILE A 970 -23.13 -28.47 6.95
CA ILE A 970 -23.77 -27.24 7.43
C ILE A 970 -24.94 -26.86 6.52
N ASP A 971 -24.71 -26.80 5.21
CA ASP A 971 -25.70 -26.37 4.22
C ASP A 971 -26.92 -27.33 4.15
N ASN A 972 -26.72 -28.62 4.47
CA ASN A 972 -27.79 -29.63 4.52
C ASN A 972 -28.40 -29.83 5.92
N GLY A 973 -27.98 -29.04 6.93
CA GLY A 973 -28.48 -29.15 8.30
C GLY A 973 -28.10 -30.47 9.00
N GLU A 974 -27.10 -31.19 8.49
CA GLU A 974 -26.55 -32.40 9.12
C GLU A 974 -25.59 -32.06 10.28
N TRP A 975 -25.05 -30.84 10.27
CA TRP A 975 -24.21 -30.31 11.33
C TRP A 975 -24.55 -28.84 11.59
N ASP A 976 -24.89 -28.54 12.85
CA ASP A 976 -25.02 -27.17 13.34
C ASP A 976 -23.82 -26.86 14.27
N PRO A 977 -22.85 -26.04 13.82
CA PRO A 977 -21.68 -25.70 14.63
C PRO A 977 -22.02 -24.82 15.85
N GLU A 978 -23.16 -24.12 15.87
CA GLU A 978 -23.57 -23.28 17.00
C GLU A 978 -23.85 -24.12 18.25
N THR A 979 -24.60 -25.20 18.06
CA THR A 979 -24.99 -26.12 19.13
C THR A 979 -23.99 -27.24 19.33
N THR A 980 -23.28 -27.63 18.27
CA THR A 980 -22.31 -28.74 18.27
C THR A 980 -20.99 -28.28 17.63
N PRO A 981 -20.08 -27.62 18.36
CA PRO A 981 -18.87 -27.02 17.78
C PRO A 981 -17.88 -28.00 17.14
N VAL A 982 -17.99 -29.29 17.45
CA VAL A 982 -17.16 -30.34 16.86
C VAL A 982 -17.97 -31.05 15.78
N ARG A 983 -17.46 -31.05 14.54
CA ARG A 983 -18.10 -31.77 13.42
C ARG A 983 -18.36 -33.24 13.78
N PRO A 984 -19.61 -33.74 13.66
CA PRO A 984 -19.91 -35.14 13.86
C PRO A 984 -19.25 -36.01 12.77
N THR A 985 -19.18 -37.32 13.02
CA THR A 985 -18.72 -38.26 11.98
C THR A 985 -19.80 -38.40 10.92
N ALA A 986 -19.45 -38.22 9.65
CA ALA A 986 -20.41 -38.36 8.55
C ALA A 986 -21.13 -39.72 8.61
N GLY A 987 -22.45 -39.72 8.47
CA GLY A 987 -23.29 -40.93 8.50
C GLY A 987 -23.71 -41.43 9.90
N GLU A 988 -23.23 -40.84 11.00
CA GLU A 988 -23.75 -41.14 12.35
C GLU A 988 -24.82 -40.11 12.75
N THR A 989 -26.09 -40.52 12.77
CA THR A 989 -27.16 -39.71 13.38
C THR A 989 -27.06 -39.75 14.91
N ASP A 990 -27.07 -38.58 15.55
CA ASP A 990 -27.15 -38.44 17.02
C ASP A 990 -28.36 -39.24 17.58
N PRO A 991 -28.16 -40.20 18.51
CA PRO A 991 -29.25 -40.98 19.09
C PRO A 991 -30.23 -40.20 19.96
N ASP A 992 -29.93 -38.97 20.39
CA ASP A 992 -30.67 -38.28 21.46
C ASP A 992 -31.58 -37.13 21.00
N THR A 993 -32.43 -37.40 20.00
CA THR A 993 -33.64 -36.59 19.73
C THR A 993 -34.93 -37.37 20.00
N ASP A 994 -35.07 -37.95 21.19
CA ASP A 994 -36.39 -38.35 21.70
C ASP A 994 -36.60 -37.77 23.11
N GLY A 995 -37.36 -36.67 23.15
CA GLY A 995 -37.61 -35.89 24.35
C GLY A 995 -38.22 -36.72 25.48
N THR A 996 -37.42 -37.03 26.49
CA THR A 996 -37.92 -37.39 27.83
C THR A 996 -37.03 -36.81 28.92
N ASP A 997 -37.60 -35.87 29.67
CA ASP A 997 -37.12 -35.37 30.97
C ASP A 997 -37.03 -36.52 31.99
N PRO A 998 -35.95 -36.59 32.79
CA PRO A 998 -36.16 -36.89 34.20
C PRO A 998 -35.26 -36.05 35.13
N GLY A 999 -35.85 -35.05 35.79
CA GLY A 999 -36.27 -35.17 37.20
C GLY A 999 -35.26 -35.66 38.27
N GLU A 1000 -34.89 -34.71 39.13
CA GLU A 1000 -34.70 -34.78 40.60
C GLU A 1000 -33.68 -35.75 41.28
N THR A 1001 -32.67 -35.09 41.90
CA THR A 1001 -32.13 -35.27 43.27
C THR A 1001 -31.42 -36.58 43.68
N ASP A 1002 -30.20 -36.47 44.25
CA ASP A 1002 -30.00 -36.49 45.71
C ASP A 1002 -28.51 -36.22 46.10
N THR A 1003 -28.41 -35.65 47.29
CA THR A 1003 -27.34 -35.08 48.12
C THR A 1003 -26.03 -35.87 48.35
N GLN A 1004 -24.90 -35.12 48.47
CA GLN A 1004 -24.05 -35.04 49.69
C GLN A 1004 -22.80 -34.13 49.52
N THR A 1005 -22.72 -33.06 50.32
CA THR A 1005 -21.57 -32.17 50.61
C THR A 1005 -20.62 -32.75 51.69
N PRO A 1006 -19.52 -32.08 52.12
CA PRO A 1006 -18.29 -31.62 51.43
C PRO A 1006 -17.00 -31.95 52.24
N SER A 1007 -15.78 -31.87 51.66
CA SER A 1007 -14.57 -31.45 52.43
C SER A 1007 -13.29 -31.36 51.59
N GLY A 1008 -12.58 -30.23 51.72
CA GLY A 1008 -11.12 -30.25 51.85
C GLY A 1008 -10.28 -29.69 50.70
N GLY A 1009 -10.03 -28.38 50.75
CA GLY A 1009 -8.67 -27.79 50.74
C GLY A 1009 -7.73 -28.08 49.57
N CYS A 1010 -7.52 -27.05 48.76
CA CYS A 1010 -6.44 -26.87 47.80
C CYS A 1010 -5.04 -27.21 48.34
N ALA A 1011 -4.23 -27.92 47.54
CA ALA A 1011 -2.82 -27.62 47.30
C ALA A 1011 -2.26 -28.48 46.14
N ASN A 1012 -1.81 -27.79 45.09
CA ASN A 1012 -0.76 -28.13 44.12
C ASN A 1012 -0.85 -29.42 43.27
N GLY A 1013 -1.08 -29.19 41.97
CA GLY A 1013 -0.18 -29.62 40.89
C GLY A 1013 -0.15 -31.11 40.54
N CYS A 1014 -0.91 -31.50 39.53
CA CYS A 1014 -0.49 -32.48 38.53
C CYS A 1014 -1.46 -32.49 37.33
N SER A 1015 -0.86 -32.23 36.16
CA SER A 1015 -1.20 -32.75 34.83
C SER A 1015 -2.30 -33.81 34.74
N GLY A 1016 -3.35 -33.52 33.96
CA GLY A 1016 -4.28 -34.48 33.38
C GLY A 1016 -4.57 -34.07 31.95
N ALA A 1017 -4.03 -34.84 31.00
CA ALA A 1017 -4.15 -34.63 29.57
C ALA A 1017 -5.61 -34.69 29.12
N VAL A 1018 -6.05 -33.67 28.38
CA VAL A 1018 -7.21 -33.73 27.50
C VAL A 1018 -6.73 -34.41 26.21
N SER A 1019 -7.31 -35.55 25.87
CA SER A 1019 -7.03 -36.22 24.59
C SER A 1019 -7.72 -35.44 23.47
N LEU A 1020 -6.97 -34.55 22.82
CA LEU A 1020 -7.29 -34.03 21.50
C LEU A 1020 -7.17 -35.19 20.50
N GLY A 1021 -8.19 -35.40 19.68
CA GLY A 1021 -8.18 -36.36 18.57
C GLY A 1021 -6.99 -36.07 17.65
N THR A 1022 -6.09 -37.04 17.52
CA THR A 1022 -4.74 -36.88 16.95
C THR A 1022 -4.68 -36.97 15.42
N GLY A 1023 -5.71 -36.52 14.69
CA GLY A 1023 -5.71 -36.55 13.22
C GLY A 1023 -5.40 -35.19 12.59
N THR A 1024 -6.14 -34.16 12.98
CA THR A 1024 -6.14 -32.83 12.34
C THR A 1024 -5.09 -31.88 12.92
N GLY A 1025 -4.71 -32.04 14.19
CA GLY A 1025 -3.68 -31.21 14.83
C GLY A 1025 -2.27 -31.40 14.24
N VAL A 1026 -2.00 -32.54 13.59
CA VAL A 1026 -0.71 -32.80 12.95
C VAL A 1026 -0.60 -32.08 11.60
N ALA A 1027 -1.68 -31.95 10.83
CA ALA A 1027 -1.68 -31.23 9.56
C ALA A 1027 -1.46 -29.71 9.76
N VAL A 1028 -2.15 -29.11 10.75
CA VAL A 1028 -1.95 -27.67 11.09
C VAL A 1028 -0.55 -27.43 11.66
N LEU A 1029 -0.01 -28.35 12.47
CA LEU A 1029 1.39 -28.27 12.92
C LEU A 1029 2.40 -28.53 11.81
N VAL A 1030 2.07 -29.31 10.78
CA VAL A 1030 2.92 -29.55 9.60
C VAL A 1030 2.88 -28.34 8.67
N VAL A 1031 1.75 -27.66 8.49
CA VAL A 1031 1.67 -26.39 7.76
C VAL A 1031 2.40 -25.30 8.55
N ALA A 1032 2.17 -25.14 9.85
CA ALA A 1032 2.92 -24.17 10.68
C ALA A 1032 4.43 -24.48 10.72
N ALA A 1033 4.82 -25.76 10.77
CA ALA A 1033 6.22 -26.17 10.70
C ALA A 1033 6.81 -26.04 9.30
N ALA A 1034 6.03 -26.20 8.23
CA ALA A 1034 6.44 -25.99 6.83
C ALA A 1034 6.52 -24.50 6.49
N VAL A 1035 5.65 -23.66 7.05
CA VAL A 1035 5.69 -22.19 7.00
C VAL A 1035 6.92 -21.68 7.78
N LEU A 1036 7.16 -22.19 8.99
CA LEU A 1036 8.41 -21.93 9.71
C LEU A 1036 9.63 -22.47 8.93
N LEU A 1037 9.56 -23.66 8.33
CA LEU A 1037 10.66 -24.18 7.49
C LEU A 1037 10.86 -23.36 6.21
N ALA A 1038 9.81 -22.83 5.57
CA ALA A 1038 9.94 -21.99 4.37
C ALA A 1038 10.60 -20.66 4.70
N VAL A 1039 10.23 -20.06 5.85
CA VAL A 1039 10.89 -18.87 6.42
C VAL A 1039 12.35 -19.16 6.81
N PHE A 1040 12.68 -20.37 7.29
CA PHE A 1040 14.06 -20.76 7.63
C PHE A 1040 14.89 -21.24 6.42
N VAL A 1041 14.31 -21.89 5.42
CA VAL A 1041 14.98 -22.39 4.21
C VAL A 1041 15.30 -21.23 3.26
N ARG A 1042 14.47 -20.18 3.18
CA ARG A 1042 14.83 -18.89 2.55
C ARG A 1042 16.01 -18.19 3.25
N ARG A 1043 16.31 -18.55 4.50
CA ARG A 1043 17.41 -17.98 5.30
C ARG A 1043 18.72 -18.78 5.22
N ASP A 1044 18.66 -20.09 4.94
CA ASP A 1044 19.82 -21.00 4.97
C ASP A 1044 20.40 -21.37 3.59
N SER A 1045 19.78 -20.96 2.47
CA SER A 1045 20.36 -21.17 1.11
C SER A 1045 21.69 -20.43 0.90
N LYS A 1046 22.04 -19.43 1.73
CA LYS A 1046 23.30 -18.68 1.65
C LYS A 1046 24.53 -19.35 2.28
N LYS A 1047 24.47 -20.61 2.74
CA LYS A 1047 25.66 -21.30 3.28
C LYS A 1047 25.93 -22.68 2.68
N SER A 1048 26.54 -22.70 1.49
CA SER A 1048 27.40 -23.83 1.10
C SER A 1048 28.31 -23.52 -0.09
N ARG A 1049 29.59 -23.21 0.18
CA ARG A 1049 30.75 -23.67 -0.63
C ARG A 1049 32.09 -23.39 0.08
N LYS A 1050 32.71 -24.42 0.66
CA LYS A 1050 34.11 -24.82 0.39
C LYS A 1050 34.52 -26.09 1.14
N SER A 1051 34.90 -27.09 0.36
CA SER A 1051 35.63 -28.30 0.73
C SER A 1051 37.08 -28.00 1.14
N GLY A 1052 37.64 -28.79 2.07
CA GLY A 1052 39.10 -28.92 2.19
C GLY A 1052 39.64 -29.58 3.47
N ASP A 1053 39.76 -30.91 3.44
CA ASP A 1053 40.75 -31.76 4.13
C ASP A 1053 41.13 -31.47 5.62
N ARG A 1054 40.82 -32.45 6.50
CA ARG A 1054 41.84 -33.23 7.24
C ARG A 1054 41.25 -34.36 8.10
N LYS A 1055 41.68 -35.58 7.75
CA LYS A 1055 41.99 -36.77 8.58
C LYS A 1055 41.71 -36.69 10.10
N GLY A 1056 41.04 -37.72 10.61
CA GLY A 1056 41.59 -38.50 11.73
C GLY A 1056 40.63 -38.94 12.82
N SER A 1057 40.42 -40.26 12.85
CA SER A 1057 40.22 -41.14 14.02
C SER A 1057 38.94 -41.08 14.87
N ASP A 1058 38.30 -42.26 14.87
CA ASP A 1058 37.76 -43.01 16.01
C ASP A 1058 36.48 -42.54 16.71
N GLY A 1059 35.50 -43.46 16.73
CA GLY A 1059 34.85 -43.81 18.00
C GLY A 1059 33.33 -43.77 18.04
N THR A 1060 32.71 -44.86 17.58
CA THR A 1060 31.61 -45.60 18.25
C THR A 1060 30.35 -44.88 18.77
N ASN A 1061 29.24 -45.30 18.14
CA ASN A 1061 28.00 -45.83 18.72
C ASN A 1061 26.94 -44.93 19.43
N SER A 1062 25.71 -45.25 19.01
CA SER A 1062 24.42 -45.33 19.72
C SER A 1062 23.65 -44.04 19.99
N VAL A 1063 22.51 -43.86 19.31
CA VAL A 1063 21.12 -44.15 19.76
C VAL A 1063 20.66 -43.16 20.84
N GLU A 1064 19.89 -42.15 20.45
CA GLU A 1064 18.42 -42.07 20.64
C GLU A 1064 17.84 -41.01 19.70
#